data_AF-A0A2E8SVL8-F1
#
_entry.id   AF-A0A2E8SVL8-F1
#
_cell.length_a   1.000
_cell.length_b   1.000
_cell.length_c   1.000
_cell.angle_alpha   90.00
_cell.angle_beta   90.00
_cell.angle_gamma   90.00
#
_symmetry.space_group_name_H-M   'P 1'
#
loop_
_entity.id
_entity.type
_entity.pdbx_description
1 polymer ?
#
loop_
_entity_poly.entity_id
_entity_poly.type
_entity_poly.pdbx_seq_one_letter_code
_entity_poly.pdbx_strand_id
1 'polypeptide(L)'
;MAEIVYLDSPLESDDLYERLCPPVRKWFRDKFPDFTPPQKLAIPAIMDQQHLLLCSPTGSGKTLTAFLTIIDQLVRHALEGKLKKKVYAVYISPIKALANDIQRNLIGPLNEITERYLPDRAQEIRVGLRTGDTSQSDRQKMLRNPPHILITTPESLAIAITSPRFQPIVSEVEYMIIDELHSMVSTKRGVHLSLTLSLLDSLLLNPVQRIGISATMEPLETVAEYLVSSDDREARGHPTKVSIAKISGSRELDLDILITHPKFSDLPVLKVLEYNIEAIADLISAHTTTLVFANTRKMTETIVQKLRPYLGDLVAGHHGSMDKNIRLDVEKRLKYGHLRAVVTSSSLEMGIDIGSVDLVLQVGSPGDIATALQRIGRAGHHVGGIPRARFLPTSVDDLIELAALQAAIQTGDMDRLDFPQNCLDVVAQFIIGLVIINELDIDEAYEIIVNSWSYRNFEYDDFIEVLDMLEEERRIWVDWEENMYGKRGYSRMIYYTNIGTIAPDNSYLVFNAEGSILGKLSGSFVSNLRTGDVILLGGSTYRVTNIQGTRVNVTSVTGHRPTIPSWSGEARSRSRELSQALLDLIGHCIISLRREHDPRVLLRDVYGLSKDVSNAIARHLEEHSLDSFQVPDSNRILVEQVITGAFPTYMITTCRGRGFNTALGYFMAGLAEANNINVIEMSFDENGLLLKTSQEVDPGSMYTAFRENNHIDVIERYVINTQIFAKRFREVAGRSLIIPKRIGAEEISPQQFQQRAEALLQKHRTLDGSLLMREAKNEIMFGDIDLIGLEGFLQSCLSGDARIVHTKVVIPSRLGMSLYMSAFEDLMSMKTRAFLVKDIDPTILQRLLGTRSLATELSSEQLSSYYSNKAPVPTNAKQLQRLMSHGGGLDRDFNNPLYKDKLENIPHETIREWVEELCQAGLVTKLDGTGQEELDGKWFAPYMAEIHGTLGCLAVAGGKEVENLLELHTRGLSYKVATAFDGTKPTAWEERELGDPQEALRVKVIEMLGSEGPKTADEMVERLPFPQPLIERSLHELEGRNVVSVGFYLQTNDAEYILKVDEHRLTGGEEEVVEYRWIQNMVLDKSFRHYDDIFTAFNEHVLFQKQQELLYRINEFTFSDWKDVQLDSDVIMGRLLHNRIGYTTKANIPVLLGLKPEPWIGPMEEEILSKIPPGENLTRQEILGGYPKGEEHRALQRDLKNALSNLERQMLVVKQFEEVPGRRRRLSLFHRVHGVYEHLSFEDALEEVVRRMGPVKASTLRFYVS
;
A
#
# COMPACT_ATOMS: atom_id res chain seq x y z
N MET A 1 25.38 38.53 -0.36
CA MET A 1 23.99 38.49 -0.87
C MET A 1 23.99 39.00 -2.30
N ALA A 2 23.40 38.21 -3.20
CA ALA A 2 23.30 38.51 -4.62
C ALA A 2 22.37 39.71 -4.87
N GLU A 3 22.64 40.47 -5.92
CA GLU A 3 21.72 41.49 -6.41
C GLU A 3 20.65 40.82 -7.27
N ILE A 4 19.42 40.76 -6.78
CA ILE A 4 18.29 40.14 -7.48
C ILE A 4 17.57 41.20 -8.32
N VAL A 5 17.34 40.89 -9.59
CA VAL A 5 16.64 41.79 -10.52
C VAL A 5 15.53 41.05 -11.26
N TYR A 6 14.28 41.50 -11.12
CA TYR A 6 13.16 41.00 -11.90
C TYR A 6 13.21 41.55 -13.33
N LEU A 7 13.01 40.66 -14.31
CA LEU A 7 12.93 41.04 -15.71
C LEU A 7 11.48 41.37 -16.06
N ASP A 8 11.24 42.61 -16.49
CA ASP A 8 9.88 43.11 -16.78
C ASP A 8 9.66 43.48 -18.26
N SER A 9 10.73 43.51 -19.07
CA SER A 9 10.71 44.00 -20.45
C SER A 9 11.10 42.88 -21.44
N PRO A 10 10.12 42.18 -22.05
CA PRO A 10 10.41 41.21 -23.10
C PRO A 10 10.94 41.93 -24.35
N LEU A 11 11.90 41.31 -25.04
CA LEU A 11 12.42 41.82 -26.31
C LEU A 11 11.46 41.46 -27.45
N GLU A 12 11.34 42.33 -28.45
CA GLU A 12 10.59 42.02 -29.67
C GLU A 12 11.26 40.90 -30.48
N SER A 13 10.45 40.13 -31.20
CA SER A 13 10.93 38.94 -31.90
C SER A 13 11.99 39.25 -32.96
N ASP A 14 11.80 40.33 -33.72
CA ASP A 14 12.73 40.72 -34.78
C ASP A 14 14.10 41.10 -34.23
N ASP A 15 14.14 41.86 -33.12
CA ASP A 15 15.39 42.18 -32.43
C ASP A 15 16.09 40.91 -31.92
N LEU A 16 15.31 39.94 -31.41
CA LEU A 16 15.86 38.68 -30.89
C LEU A 16 16.41 37.81 -32.03
N TYR A 17 15.71 37.77 -33.17
CA TYR A 17 16.19 37.10 -34.37
C TYR A 17 17.52 37.70 -34.83
N GLU A 18 17.68 39.03 -34.79
CA GLU A 18 18.92 39.70 -35.20
C GLU A 18 20.14 39.32 -34.35
N ARG A 19 19.94 38.96 -33.08
CA ARG A 19 21.00 38.49 -32.19
C ARG A 19 21.47 37.06 -32.48
N LEU A 20 20.63 36.20 -33.08
CA LEU A 20 20.98 34.81 -33.42
C LEU A 20 21.85 34.70 -34.67
N CYS A 21 22.72 33.70 -34.74
CA CYS A 21 23.53 33.42 -35.93
C CYS A 21 22.63 32.92 -37.09
N PRO A 22 23.05 33.11 -38.36
CA PRO A 22 22.17 32.82 -39.50
C PRO A 22 21.60 31.39 -39.56
N PRO A 23 22.35 30.31 -39.27
CA PRO A 23 21.77 28.96 -39.26
C PRO A 23 20.67 28.76 -38.22
N VAL A 24 20.92 29.17 -36.97
CA VAL A 24 19.96 29.00 -35.86
C VAL A 24 18.73 29.88 -36.07
N ARG A 25 18.92 31.13 -36.56
CA ARG A 25 17.83 32.05 -36.91
C ARG A 25 16.90 31.46 -37.97
N LYS A 26 17.47 30.90 -39.05
CA LYS A 26 16.69 30.29 -40.15
C LYS A 26 15.95 29.05 -39.67
N TRP A 27 16.65 28.15 -38.97
CA TRP A 27 16.04 26.95 -38.38
C TRP A 27 14.85 27.30 -37.47
N PHE A 28 15.01 28.30 -36.59
CA PHE A 28 13.95 28.69 -35.67
C PHE A 28 12.72 29.21 -36.42
N ARG A 29 12.89 30.09 -37.43
CA ARG A 29 11.79 30.61 -38.26
C ARG A 29 11.07 29.52 -39.06
N ASP A 30 11.80 28.51 -39.52
CA ASP A 30 11.22 27.40 -40.26
C ASP A 30 10.46 26.41 -39.35
N LYS A 31 10.85 26.33 -38.06
CA LYS A 31 10.31 25.36 -37.10
C LYS A 31 9.16 25.91 -36.26
N PHE A 32 9.22 27.17 -35.86
CA PHE A 32 8.30 27.80 -34.92
C PHE A 32 7.70 29.09 -35.48
N PRO A 33 6.43 29.40 -35.15
CA PRO A 33 5.78 30.61 -35.63
C PRO A 33 6.38 31.89 -35.02
N ASP A 34 6.69 31.87 -33.72
CA ASP A 34 7.29 32.99 -33.00
C ASP A 34 7.98 32.51 -31.70
N PHE A 35 8.78 33.38 -31.07
CA PHE A 35 9.25 33.19 -29.71
C PHE A 35 8.11 33.25 -28.70
N THR A 36 8.15 32.38 -27.70
CA THR A 36 7.20 32.38 -26.58
C THR A 36 7.50 33.53 -25.59
N PRO A 37 6.53 33.97 -24.76
CA PRO A 37 6.78 34.98 -23.72
C PRO A 37 7.99 34.69 -22.81
N PRO A 38 8.21 33.48 -22.26
CA PRO A 38 9.43 33.20 -21.50
C PRO A 38 10.70 33.34 -22.34
N GLN A 39 10.67 33.00 -23.63
CA GLN A 39 11.84 33.14 -24.51
C GLN A 39 12.20 34.61 -24.75
N LYS A 40 11.21 35.46 -25.03
CA LYS A 40 11.39 36.90 -25.24
C LYS A 40 11.96 37.61 -23.99
N LEU A 41 11.59 37.13 -22.81
CA LEU A 41 12.03 37.71 -21.54
C LEU A 41 13.43 37.20 -21.12
N ALA A 42 13.67 35.89 -21.21
CA ALA A 42 14.86 35.26 -20.64
C ALA A 42 16.07 35.20 -21.58
N ILE A 43 15.87 34.94 -22.88
CA ILE A 43 16.99 34.76 -23.83
C ILE A 43 17.91 35.98 -23.89
N PRO A 44 17.43 37.24 -23.89
CA PRO A 44 18.30 38.41 -23.87
C PRO A 44 19.27 38.41 -22.68
N ALA A 45 18.77 38.15 -21.47
CA ALA A 45 19.59 38.08 -20.26
C ALA A 45 20.62 36.95 -20.33
N ILE A 46 20.25 35.80 -20.91
CA ILE A 46 21.20 34.68 -21.11
C ILE A 46 22.30 35.09 -22.10
N MET A 47 21.95 35.76 -23.20
CA MET A 47 22.92 36.25 -24.18
C MET A 47 23.86 37.32 -23.61
N ASP A 48 23.38 38.11 -22.64
CA ASP A 48 24.15 39.13 -21.92
C ASP A 48 24.98 38.55 -20.76
N GLN A 49 25.15 37.22 -20.71
CA GLN A 49 25.93 36.48 -19.71
C GLN A 49 25.45 36.64 -18.26
N GLN A 50 24.18 37.02 -18.04
CA GLN A 50 23.61 37.14 -16.70
C GLN A 50 23.17 35.78 -16.14
N HIS A 51 23.34 35.55 -14.84
CA HIS A 51 22.68 34.43 -14.17
C HIS A 51 21.17 34.61 -14.27
N LEU A 52 20.44 33.51 -14.47
CA LEU A 52 18.99 33.57 -14.70
C LEU A 52 18.26 32.50 -13.88
N LEU A 53 17.20 32.91 -13.20
CA LEU A 53 16.16 32.02 -12.70
C LEU A 53 14.88 32.19 -13.55
N LEU A 54 14.50 31.15 -14.29
CA LEU A 54 13.29 31.11 -15.09
C LEU A 54 12.18 30.38 -14.36
N CYS A 55 11.12 31.12 -13.98
CA CYS A 55 9.88 30.57 -13.45
C CYS A 55 8.77 30.72 -14.50
N SER A 56 8.34 29.61 -15.10
CA SER A 56 7.31 29.62 -16.15
C SER A 56 6.50 28.32 -16.17
N PRO A 57 5.21 28.34 -16.56
CA PRO A 57 4.37 27.13 -16.61
C PRO A 57 4.97 25.99 -17.46
N THR A 58 4.49 24.75 -17.29
CA THR A 58 4.86 23.63 -18.18
C THR A 58 4.36 23.88 -19.61
N GLY A 59 5.00 23.29 -20.62
CA GLY A 59 4.61 23.47 -22.03
C GLY A 59 4.89 24.86 -22.63
N SER A 60 5.58 25.77 -21.92
CA SER A 60 5.89 27.14 -22.39
C SER A 60 7.20 27.28 -23.17
N GLY A 61 7.92 26.18 -23.44
CA GLY A 61 9.19 26.20 -24.17
C GLY A 61 10.45 26.44 -23.34
N LYS A 62 10.39 26.25 -22.00
CA LYS A 62 11.49 26.47 -21.03
C LYS A 62 12.82 25.84 -21.43
N THR A 63 12.81 24.59 -21.89
CA THR A 63 14.03 23.89 -22.30
C THR A 63 14.73 24.62 -23.44
N LEU A 64 13.99 25.01 -24.48
CA LEU A 64 14.57 25.75 -25.60
C LEU A 64 15.04 27.14 -25.15
N THR A 65 14.34 27.80 -24.23
CA THR A 65 14.79 29.08 -23.63
C THR A 65 16.20 28.97 -23.05
N ALA A 66 16.49 27.91 -22.30
CA ALA A 66 17.80 27.73 -21.67
C ALA A 66 18.89 27.27 -22.64
N PHE A 67 18.54 26.50 -23.67
CA PHE A 67 19.51 25.95 -24.61
C PHE A 67 19.77 26.79 -25.86
N LEU A 68 18.84 27.67 -26.28
CA LEU A 68 18.96 28.34 -27.59
C LEU A 68 20.25 29.16 -27.70
N THR A 69 20.59 29.92 -26.66
CA THR A 69 21.84 30.70 -26.62
C THR A 69 23.09 29.80 -26.66
N ILE A 70 23.05 28.65 -25.97
CA ILE A 70 24.16 27.69 -25.95
C ILE A 70 24.32 27.05 -27.33
N ILE A 71 23.22 26.64 -27.96
CA ILE A 71 23.20 26.09 -29.32
C ILE A 71 23.75 27.14 -30.30
N ASP A 72 23.32 28.39 -30.20
CA ASP A 72 23.81 29.50 -31.04
C ASP A 72 25.34 29.66 -30.95
N GLN A 73 25.90 29.66 -29.74
CA GLN A 73 27.34 29.77 -29.53
C GLN A 73 28.12 28.56 -30.06
N LEU A 74 27.63 27.34 -29.82
CA LEU A 74 28.27 26.12 -30.33
C LEU A 74 28.24 26.08 -31.86
N VAL A 75 27.16 26.54 -32.49
CA VAL A 75 27.04 26.65 -33.94
C VAL A 75 28.01 27.70 -34.50
N ARG A 76 28.19 28.85 -33.83
CA ARG A 76 29.21 29.85 -34.20
C ARG A 76 30.61 29.26 -34.17
N HIS A 77 30.97 28.56 -33.09
CA HIS A 77 32.28 27.91 -32.99
C HIS A 77 32.48 26.81 -34.03
N ALA A 78 31.43 26.03 -34.33
CA ALA A 78 31.47 25.01 -35.37
C ALA A 78 31.69 25.59 -36.77
N LEU A 79 31.06 26.73 -37.09
CA LEU A 79 31.24 27.46 -38.34
C LEU A 79 32.64 28.05 -38.48
N GLU A 80 33.21 28.55 -37.39
CA GLU A 80 34.54 29.17 -37.36
C GLU A 80 35.68 28.15 -37.27
N GLY A 81 35.39 26.86 -37.11
CA GLY A 81 36.40 25.82 -36.90
C GLY A 81 37.11 25.92 -35.54
N LYS A 82 36.48 26.58 -34.55
CA LYS A 82 37.04 26.85 -33.21
C LYS A 82 36.43 25.98 -32.11
N LEU A 83 35.62 24.98 -32.46
CA LEU A 83 34.96 24.09 -31.50
C LEU A 83 36.00 23.15 -30.86
N LYS A 84 36.36 23.41 -29.60
CA LYS A 84 37.37 22.65 -28.85
C LYS A 84 36.78 21.35 -28.29
N LYS A 85 37.63 20.36 -28.03
CA LYS A 85 37.26 19.09 -27.38
C LYS A 85 37.14 19.25 -25.86
N LYS A 86 36.23 20.12 -25.40
CA LYS A 86 35.90 20.36 -23.99
C LYS A 86 34.40 20.38 -23.76
N VAL A 87 33.97 20.35 -22.50
CA VAL A 87 32.57 20.58 -22.12
C VAL A 87 32.33 22.09 -22.01
N TYR A 88 31.39 22.60 -22.79
CA TYR A 88 30.96 24.01 -22.77
C TYR A 88 29.77 24.22 -21.84
N ALA A 89 28.83 23.25 -21.82
CA ALA A 89 27.62 23.34 -21.01
C ALA A 89 27.38 22.06 -20.20
N VAL A 90 27.00 22.22 -18.95
CA VAL A 90 26.53 21.12 -18.08
C VAL A 90 25.04 21.32 -17.80
N TYR A 91 24.23 20.32 -18.14
CA TYR A 91 22.82 20.28 -17.78
C TYR A 91 22.60 19.27 -16.67
N ILE A 92 22.04 19.72 -15.55
CA ILE A 92 21.80 18.94 -14.35
C ILE A 92 20.30 18.64 -14.26
N SER A 93 19.96 17.36 -14.39
CA SER A 93 18.61 16.85 -14.22
C SER A 93 18.42 16.25 -12.83
N PRO A 94 17.28 16.45 -12.14
CA PRO A 94 16.96 15.70 -10.93
C PRO A 94 16.80 14.21 -11.23
N ILE A 95 16.21 13.81 -12.35
CA ILE A 95 15.91 12.39 -12.61
C ILE A 95 16.58 11.89 -13.88
N LYS A 96 17.01 10.63 -13.84
CA LYS A 96 17.66 9.97 -14.99
C LYS A 96 16.74 9.93 -16.22
N ALA A 97 15.43 9.75 -16.02
CA ALA A 97 14.46 9.69 -17.11
C ALA A 97 14.40 11.02 -17.89
N LEU A 98 14.24 12.14 -17.18
CA LEU A 98 14.32 13.49 -17.75
C LEU A 98 15.67 13.75 -18.45
N ALA A 99 16.79 13.30 -17.86
CA ALA A 99 18.11 13.44 -18.50
C ALA A 99 18.18 12.72 -19.87
N ASN A 100 17.62 11.51 -19.98
CA ASN A 100 17.55 10.78 -21.24
C ASN A 100 16.63 11.49 -22.25
N ASP A 101 15.52 12.05 -21.77
CA ASP A 101 14.55 12.73 -22.63
C ASP A 101 15.12 14.03 -23.20
N ILE A 102 15.76 14.84 -22.38
CA ILE A 102 16.44 16.08 -22.78
C ILE A 102 17.54 15.80 -23.80
N GLN A 103 18.29 14.70 -23.63
CA GLN A 103 19.29 14.29 -24.63
C GLN A 103 18.65 14.09 -26.01
N ARG A 104 17.52 13.40 -26.08
CA ARG A 104 16.81 13.16 -27.35
C ARG A 104 16.27 14.46 -27.92
N ASN A 105 15.67 15.30 -27.08
CA ASN A 105 15.08 16.59 -27.45
C ASN A 105 16.11 17.63 -27.88
N LEU A 106 17.40 17.46 -27.54
CA LEU A 106 18.51 18.29 -28.02
C LEU A 106 19.15 17.76 -29.30
N ILE A 107 19.28 16.44 -29.45
CA ILE A 107 19.88 15.83 -30.65
C ILE A 107 19.05 16.14 -31.90
N GLY A 108 17.72 16.12 -31.79
CA GLY A 108 16.83 16.45 -32.91
C GLY A 108 17.10 17.83 -33.54
N PRO A 109 16.96 18.94 -32.78
CA PRO A 109 17.29 20.28 -33.22
C PRO A 109 18.71 20.43 -33.76
N LEU A 110 19.71 19.84 -33.09
CA LEU A 110 21.10 19.92 -33.53
C LEU A 110 21.33 19.21 -34.87
N ASN A 111 20.71 18.06 -35.09
CA ASN A 111 20.76 17.37 -36.38
C ASN A 111 20.04 18.16 -37.47
N GLU A 112 18.86 18.71 -37.19
CA GLU A 112 18.13 19.57 -38.13
C GLU A 112 18.97 20.79 -38.55
N ILE A 113 19.63 21.46 -37.59
CA ILE A 113 20.54 22.58 -37.86
C ILE A 113 21.73 22.12 -38.70
N THR A 114 22.33 20.98 -38.34
CA THR A 114 23.54 20.46 -38.99
C THR A 114 23.29 20.02 -40.44
N GLU A 115 22.22 19.29 -40.68
CA GLU A 115 21.92 18.72 -42.01
C GLU A 115 21.42 19.77 -43.01
N ARG A 116 20.69 20.80 -42.54
CA ARG A 116 19.99 21.74 -43.43
C ARG A 116 20.61 23.13 -43.50
N TYR A 117 21.33 23.56 -42.46
CA TYR A 117 21.78 24.96 -42.34
C TYR A 117 23.27 25.12 -42.08
N LEU A 118 24.00 24.05 -41.73
CA LEU A 118 25.46 24.07 -41.63
C LEU A 118 26.13 23.53 -42.90
N PRO A 119 27.32 24.04 -43.28
CA PRO A 119 28.10 23.48 -44.37
C PRO A 119 28.77 22.15 -43.96
N ASP A 120 29.01 21.24 -44.91
CA ASP A 120 29.63 19.92 -44.67
C ASP A 120 30.97 19.95 -43.90
N ARG A 121 31.68 21.08 -43.96
CA ARG A 121 32.96 21.30 -43.26
C ARG A 121 32.83 21.73 -41.79
N ALA A 122 31.61 21.97 -41.30
CA ALA A 122 31.38 22.40 -39.93
C ALA A 122 31.73 21.27 -38.94
N GLN A 123 32.27 21.65 -37.78
CA GLN A 123 32.62 20.67 -36.76
C GLN A 123 31.36 20.11 -36.07
N GLU A 124 31.32 18.79 -35.86
CA GLU A 124 30.20 18.11 -35.21
C GLU A 124 30.01 18.57 -33.74
N ILE A 125 28.79 18.97 -33.39
CA ILE A 125 28.40 19.32 -32.02
C ILE A 125 27.97 18.04 -31.28
N ARG A 126 28.68 17.68 -30.21
CA ARG A 126 28.48 16.43 -29.47
C ARG A 126 27.70 16.64 -28.17
N VAL A 127 26.69 15.82 -27.92
CA VAL A 127 25.91 15.77 -26.67
C VAL A 127 26.17 14.43 -25.97
N GLY A 128 26.54 14.46 -24.69
CA GLY A 128 26.83 13.27 -23.90
C GLY A 128 25.96 13.15 -22.65
N LEU A 129 25.55 11.92 -22.32
CA LEU A 129 24.78 11.61 -21.12
C LEU A 129 25.60 10.81 -20.10
N ARG A 130 25.88 11.41 -18.94
CA ARG A 130 26.60 10.77 -17.84
C ARG A 130 25.70 10.64 -16.62
N THR A 131 25.29 9.41 -16.32
CA THR A 131 24.52 9.07 -15.13
C THR A 131 25.12 7.83 -14.45
N GLY A 132 24.55 7.45 -13.30
CA GLY A 132 24.87 6.17 -12.67
C GLY A 132 24.69 4.94 -13.58
N ASP A 133 23.85 5.06 -14.63
CA ASP A 133 23.56 3.96 -15.58
C ASP A 133 24.50 3.96 -16.80
N THR A 134 25.33 4.99 -16.97
CA THR A 134 26.24 5.07 -18.13
C THR A 134 27.27 3.97 -18.06
N SER A 135 27.36 3.17 -19.13
CA SER A 135 28.27 2.04 -19.24
C SER A 135 29.73 2.47 -19.11
N GLN A 136 30.61 1.56 -18.66
CA GLN A 136 32.03 1.86 -18.54
C GLN A 136 32.67 2.20 -19.90
N SER A 137 32.22 1.57 -20.99
CA SER A 137 32.68 1.86 -22.35
C SER A 137 32.31 3.28 -22.78
N ASP A 138 31.09 3.74 -22.51
CA ASP A 138 30.67 5.10 -22.86
C ASP A 138 31.37 6.15 -22.00
N ARG A 139 31.63 5.87 -20.71
CA ARG A 139 32.48 6.73 -19.86
C ARG A 139 33.89 6.88 -20.44
N GLN A 140 34.48 5.81 -20.96
CA GLN A 140 35.80 5.86 -21.62
C GLN A 140 35.75 6.63 -22.94
N LYS A 141 34.66 6.51 -23.72
CA LYS A 141 34.47 7.32 -24.94
C LYS A 141 34.44 8.81 -24.62
N MET A 142 33.71 9.22 -23.57
CA MET A 142 33.66 10.62 -23.13
C MET A 142 35.03 11.15 -22.68
N LEU A 143 35.86 10.33 -22.04
CA LEU A 143 37.23 10.72 -21.68
C LEU A 143 38.12 10.94 -22.92
N ARG A 144 37.96 10.13 -23.96
CA ARG A 144 38.75 10.24 -25.20
C ARG A 144 38.27 11.36 -26.11
N ASN A 145 36.95 11.56 -26.17
CA ASN A 145 36.30 12.57 -26.99
C ASN A 145 35.17 13.24 -26.20
N PRO A 146 35.49 14.28 -25.42
CA PRO A 146 34.51 14.97 -24.59
C PRO A 146 33.30 15.49 -25.37
N PRO A 147 32.08 15.40 -24.78
CA PRO A 147 30.91 16.07 -25.33
C PRO A 147 31.02 17.59 -25.10
N HIS A 148 30.38 18.39 -25.95
CA HIS A 148 30.27 19.84 -25.75
C HIS A 148 29.14 20.19 -24.78
N ILE A 149 28.06 19.40 -24.79
CA ILE A 149 26.97 19.48 -23.81
C ILE A 149 26.96 18.19 -22.99
N LEU A 150 27.21 18.30 -21.69
CA LEU A 150 27.17 17.19 -20.73
C LEU A 150 25.86 17.21 -19.95
N ILE A 151 25.00 16.22 -20.18
CA ILE A 151 23.78 15.99 -19.43
C ILE A 151 24.10 15.01 -18.29
N THR A 152 23.79 15.38 -17.05
CA THR A 152 24.15 14.60 -15.85
C THR A 152 23.10 14.72 -14.75
N THR A 153 23.29 13.97 -13.66
CA THR A 153 22.60 14.15 -12.38
C THR A 153 23.54 14.75 -11.33
N PRO A 154 23.04 15.35 -10.23
CA PRO A 154 23.88 15.91 -9.16
C PRO A 154 24.96 14.94 -8.65
N GLU A 155 24.61 13.69 -8.37
CA GLU A 155 25.55 12.68 -7.86
C GLU A 155 26.61 12.30 -8.91
N SER A 156 26.19 12.19 -10.18
CA SER A 156 27.11 11.86 -11.27
C SER A 156 28.06 13.00 -11.59
N LEU A 157 27.64 14.25 -11.36
CA LEU A 157 28.48 15.44 -11.44
C LEU A 157 29.51 15.46 -10.30
N ALA A 158 29.09 15.22 -9.06
CA ALA A 158 30.00 15.16 -7.91
C ALA A 158 31.09 14.08 -8.09
N ILE A 159 30.74 12.90 -8.61
CA ILE A 159 31.74 11.87 -9.00
C ILE A 159 32.64 12.37 -10.14
N ALA A 160 32.10 13.12 -11.10
CA ALA A 160 32.85 13.60 -12.25
C ALA A 160 33.92 14.62 -11.86
N ILE A 161 33.58 15.59 -11.01
CA ILE A 161 34.52 16.64 -10.54
C ILE A 161 35.55 16.12 -9.54
N THR A 162 35.25 15.03 -8.82
CA THR A 162 36.20 14.33 -7.92
C THR A 162 36.95 13.18 -8.62
N SER A 163 36.87 13.10 -9.95
CA SER A 163 37.58 12.08 -10.75
C SER A 163 38.83 12.66 -11.42
N PRO A 164 40.04 12.15 -11.15
CA PRO A 164 41.29 12.71 -11.68
C PRO A 164 41.35 12.82 -13.21
N ARG A 165 40.66 11.93 -13.93
CA ARG A 165 40.66 11.93 -15.41
C ARG A 165 39.55 12.78 -16.02
N PHE A 166 38.49 13.05 -15.27
CA PHE A 166 37.31 13.74 -15.79
C PHE A 166 37.24 15.19 -15.31
N GLN A 167 37.78 15.52 -14.12
CA GLN A 167 37.83 16.88 -13.59
C GLN A 167 38.44 17.89 -14.61
N PRO A 168 39.55 17.58 -15.31
CA PRO A 168 40.11 18.53 -16.29
C PRO A 168 39.22 18.79 -17.50
N ILE A 169 38.21 17.95 -17.75
CA ILE A 169 37.29 18.07 -18.88
C ILE A 169 36.17 19.09 -18.56
N VAL A 170 35.90 19.34 -17.28
CA VAL A 170 34.82 20.20 -16.78
C VAL A 170 35.33 21.49 -16.12
N SER A 171 36.64 21.76 -16.13
CA SER A 171 37.25 22.97 -15.54
C SER A 171 37.09 24.24 -16.40
N GLU A 172 36.60 24.12 -17.64
CA GLU A 172 36.39 25.22 -18.58
C GLU A 172 34.91 25.32 -19.04
N VAL A 173 33.97 24.91 -18.17
CA VAL A 173 32.53 25.01 -18.44
C VAL A 173 32.10 26.47 -18.43
N GLU A 174 31.27 26.86 -19.40
CA GLU A 174 30.78 28.22 -19.58
C GLU A 174 29.32 28.37 -19.14
N TYR A 175 28.53 27.30 -19.25
CA TYR A 175 27.11 27.28 -18.92
C TYR A 175 26.73 26.13 -17.98
N MET A 176 25.90 26.41 -16.99
CA MET A 176 25.24 25.41 -16.16
C MET A 176 23.74 25.62 -16.13
N ILE A 177 23.01 24.59 -16.53
CA ILE A 177 21.55 24.56 -16.46
C ILE A 177 21.14 23.61 -15.35
N ILE A 178 20.33 24.08 -14.41
CA ILE A 178 19.74 23.29 -13.34
C ILE A 178 18.24 23.26 -13.56
N ASP A 179 17.73 22.11 -14.00
CA ASP A 179 16.32 21.96 -14.32
C ASP A 179 15.50 21.43 -13.13
N GLU A 180 14.21 21.74 -13.13
CA GLU A 180 13.24 21.36 -12.11
C GLU A 180 13.75 21.63 -10.68
N LEU A 181 14.31 22.82 -10.49
CA LEU A 181 15.09 23.19 -9.31
C LEU A 181 14.28 23.06 -8.00
N HIS A 182 12.97 23.31 -8.05
CA HIS A 182 12.01 23.10 -6.96
C HIS A 182 12.04 21.68 -6.37
N SER A 183 12.35 20.66 -7.19
CA SER A 183 12.35 19.26 -6.77
C SER A 183 13.59 18.87 -5.98
N MET A 184 14.63 19.72 -6.00
CA MET A 184 15.92 19.45 -5.38
C MET A 184 16.16 20.34 -4.16
N VAL A 185 15.86 21.64 -4.24
CA VAL A 185 16.25 22.62 -3.21
C VAL A 185 15.70 22.32 -1.82
N SER A 186 14.48 21.80 -1.73
CA SER A 186 13.84 21.46 -0.46
C SER A 186 14.28 20.11 0.13
N THR A 187 15.37 19.54 -0.39
CA THR A 187 15.85 18.22 0.01
C THR A 187 17.34 18.24 0.30
N LYS A 188 17.83 17.26 1.07
CA LYS A 188 19.28 17.03 1.25
C LYS A 188 20.03 16.83 -0.07
N ARG A 189 19.33 16.47 -1.15
CA ARG A 189 19.92 16.40 -2.50
C ARG A 189 20.27 17.78 -3.05
N GLY A 190 19.45 18.79 -2.78
CA GLY A 190 19.76 20.20 -3.05
C GLY A 190 20.94 20.68 -2.20
N VAL A 191 21.01 20.30 -0.93
CA VAL A 191 22.17 20.60 -0.06
C VAL A 191 23.46 20.00 -0.63
N HIS A 192 23.41 18.76 -1.10
CA HIS A 192 24.56 18.14 -1.75
C HIS A 192 24.91 18.83 -3.09
N LEU A 193 23.92 19.25 -3.87
CA LEU A 193 24.14 20.00 -5.11
C LEU A 193 24.80 21.35 -4.82
N SER A 194 24.38 22.11 -3.80
CA SER A 194 25.02 23.41 -3.48
C SER A 194 26.49 23.25 -3.11
N LEU A 195 26.84 22.22 -2.33
CA LEU A 195 28.24 21.88 -2.04
C LEU A 195 29.01 21.49 -3.31
N THR A 196 28.38 20.70 -4.19
CA THR A 196 28.98 20.31 -5.48
C THR A 196 29.24 21.51 -6.39
N LEU A 197 28.33 22.50 -6.40
CA LEU A 197 28.48 23.74 -7.15
C LEU A 197 29.59 24.62 -6.55
N SER A 198 29.68 24.71 -5.23
CA SER A 198 30.76 25.43 -4.54
C SER A 198 32.15 24.83 -4.85
N LEU A 199 32.28 23.51 -4.76
CA LEU A 199 33.50 22.82 -5.18
C LEU A 199 33.81 23.04 -6.66
N LEU A 200 32.78 23.08 -7.51
CA LEU A 200 33.03 23.35 -8.92
C LEU A 200 33.55 24.78 -9.14
N ASP A 201 33.04 25.78 -8.42
CA ASP A 201 33.52 27.17 -8.53
C ASP A 201 35.01 27.30 -8.19
N SER A 202 35.52 26.55 -7.19
CA SER A 202 36.95 26.55 -6.87
C SER A 202 37.82 25.82 -7.92
N LEU A 203 37.21 24.95 -8.74
CA LEU A 203 37.89 24.18 -9.79
C LEU A 203 37.83 24.84 -11.17
N LEU A 204 36.94 25.81 -11.38
CA LEU A 204 36.73 26.47 -12.67
C LEU A 204 37.78 27.55 -12.94
N LEU A 205 38.29 27.58 -14.16
CA LEU A 205 39.25 28.60 -14.59
C LEU A 205 38.59 29.96 -14.87
N ASN A 206 37.30 29.96 -15.16
CA ASN A 206 36.50 31.16 -15.44
C ASN A 206 35.13 31.03 -14.76
N PRO A 207 34.49 32.14 -14.38
CA PRO A 207 33.14 32.11 -13.85
C PRO A 207 32.15 31.47 -14.84
N VAL A 208 31.29 30.59 -14.33
CA VAL A 208 30.26 29.90 -15.12
C VAL A 208 28.92 30.63 -15.05
N GLN A 209 28.21 30.76 -16.17
CA GLN A 209 26.85 31.29 -16.17
C GLN A 209 25.87 30.20 -15.70
N ARG A 210 25.01 30.54 -14.73
CA ARG A 210 24.04 29.61 -14.14
C ARG A 210 22.61 29.96 -14.53
N ILE A 211 21.85 28.94 -14.94
CA ILE A 211 20.47 29.06 -15.40
C ILE A 211 19.62 28.05 -14.62
N GLY A 212 18.81 28.52 -13.68
CA GLY A 212 17.83 27.73 -12.96
C GLY A 212 16.48 27.74 -13.67
N ILE A 213 15.81 26.59 -13.77
CA ILE A 213 14.51 26.47 -14.46
C ILE A 213 13.54 25.72 -13.56
N SER A 214 12.30 26.21 -13.47
CA SER A 214 11.20 25.49 -12.81
C SER A 214 9.83 26.04 -13.20
N ALA A 215 8.76 25.30 -12.87
CA ALA A 215 7.38 25.76 -12.95
C ALA A 215 6.87 26.40 -11.66
N THR A 216 7.25 25.83 -10.52
CA THR A 216 6.59 26.07 -9.22
C THR A 216 7.66 26.38 -8.19
N MET A 217 7.93 27.66 -7.91
CA MET A 217 8.97 28.10 -6.97
C MET A 217 8.50 29.34 -6.21
N GLU A 218 8.54 29.25 -4.89
CA GLU A 218 8.32 30.37 -3.97
C GLU A 218 9.13 30.08 -2.68
N PRO A 219 9.84 31.04 -2.08
CA PRO A 219 10.16 32.37 -2.58
C PRO A 219 11.25 32.34 -3.68
N LEU A 220 11.04 33.11 -4.75
CA LEU A 220 11.94 33.13 -5.92
C LEU A 220 13.31 33.74 -5.59
N GLU A 221 13.36 34.70 -4.68
CA GLU A 221 14.57 35.39 -4.25
C GLU A 221 15.54 34.41 -3.59
N THR A 222 15.05 33.62 -2.64
CA THR A 222 15.86 32.60 -1.95
C THR A 222 16.37 31.54 -2.91
N VAL A 223 15.55 31.15 -3.88
CA VAL A 223 15.97 30.25 -4.96
C VAL A 223 17.06 30.87 -5.83
N ALA A 224 16.96 32.17 -6.15
CA ALA A 224 17.95 32.89 -6.93
C ALA A 224 19.27 33.03 -6.17
N GLU A 225 19.24 33.24 -4.85
CA GLU A 225 20.42 33.22 -3.99
C GLU A 225 21.06 31.83 -3.95
N TYR A 226 20.26 30.76 -3.83
CA TYR A 226 20.75 29.39 -3.86
C TYR A 226 21.49 29.05 -5.17
N LEU A 227 21.11 29.68 -6.29
CA LEU A 227 21.70 29.43 -7.59
C LEU A 227 23.17 29.87 -7.66
N VAL A 228 23.62 30.85 -6.87
CA VAL A 228 24.97 31.45 -6.93
C VAL A 228 25.77 31.23 -5.64
N SER A 229 27.06 31.59 -5.63
CA SER A 229 27.90 31.51 -4.43
C SER A 229 27.41 32.47 -3.34
N SER A 230 27.54 32.08 -2.07
CA SER A 230 27.17 32.90 -0.91
C SER A 230 28.11 34.09 -0.70
N ASP A 231 29.41 33.87 -0.96
CA ASP A 231 30.44 34.88 -0.80
C ASP A 231 31.01 35.29 -2.16
N ASP A 232 30.70 36.52 -2.56
CA ASP A 232 31.31 37.20 -3.72
C ASP A 232 31.80 38.60 -3.29
N ARG A 233 31.87 38.89 -1.97
CA ARG A 233 32.15 40.24 -1.48
C ARG A 233 33.64 40.55 -1.46
N GLU A 234 34.49 39.59 -1.12
CA GLU A 234 35.94 39.85 -1.01
C GLU A 234 36.71 39.58 -2.32
N ALA A 235 36.24 38.66 -3.17
CA ALA A 235 36.99 38.24 -4.37
C ALA A 235 36.75 39.10 -5.63
N ARG A 236 35.59 39.75 -5.80
CA ARG A 236 35.20 40.39 -7.09
C ARG A 236 34.77 41.85 -7.04
N GLY A 237 34.71 42.48 -5.86
CA GLY A 237 34.42 43.91 -5.69
C GLY A 237 32.99 44.37 -6.03
N HIS A 238 32.14 43.50 -6.59
CA HIS A 238 30.73 43.76 -6.92
C HIS A 238 29.86 42.53 -6.60
N PRO A 239 28.61 42.71 -6.11
CA PRO A 239 27.71 41.60 -5.85
C PRO A 239 27.33 40.86 -7.13
N THR A 240 27.25 39.53 -7.06
CA THR A 240 26.75 38.70 -8.16
C THR A 240 25.31 39.08 -8.49
N LYS A 241 25.01 39.38 -9.76
CA LYS A 241 23.65 39.72 -10.19
C LYS A 241 22.91 38.49 -10.70
N VAL A 242 21.68 38.28 -10.24
CA VAL A 242 20.79 37.19 -10.70
C VAL A 242 19.48 37.79 -11.21
N SER A 243 19.18 37.52 -12.47
CA SER A 243 17.95 37.97 -13.12
C SER A 243 16.83 36.93 -12.93
N ILE A 244 15.64 37.36 -12.55
CA ILE A 244 14.45 36.50 -12.40
C ILE A 244 13.48 36.78 -13.54
N ALA A 245 13.26 35.79 -14.41
CA ALA A 245 12.20 35.81 -15.41
C ALA A 245 10.97 35.07 -14.84
N LYS A 246 10.03 35.82 -14.26
CA LYS A 246 8.75 35.28 -13.76
C LYS A 246 7.66 35.52 -14.81
N ILE A 247 7.18 34.44 -15.43
CA ILE A 247 6.03 34.51 -16.33
C ILE A 247 4.76 34.20 -15.51
N SER A 248 4.18 35.25 -14.95
CA SER A 248 2.88 35.21 -14.28
C SER A 248 1.79 35.27 -15.34
N GLY A 249 1.29 34.11 -15.77
CA GLY A 249 0.12 34.03 -16.66
C GLY A 249 -0.88 33.04 -16.09
N SER A 250 -2.12 33.48 -15.89
CA SER A 250 -3.27 32.60 -15.73
C SER A 250 -3.43 31.81 -17.03
N ARG A 251 -2.71 30.69 -17.14
CA ARG A 251 -3.00 29.71 -18.18
C ARG A 251 -4.45 29.30 -17.95
N GLU A 252 -5.26 29.32 -18.99
CA GLU A 252 -6.61 28.79 -18.90
C GLU A 252 -6.50 27.31 -18.51
N LEU A 253 -7.13 26.93 -17.40
CA LEU A 253 -7.16 25.57 -16.90
C LEU A 253 -8.61 25.07 -16.94
N ASP A 254 -8.81 23.88 -17.48
CA ASP A 254 -10.10 23.19 -17.47
C ASP A 254 -10.11 22.22 -16.27
N LEU A 255 -10.55 22.72 -15.11
CA LEU A 255 -10.60 21.99 -13.84
C LEU A 255 -12.04 21.75 -13.42
N ASP A 256 -12.32 20.58 -12.86
CA ASP A 256 -13.59 20.28 -12.19
C ASP A 256 -13.41 19.20 -11.12
N ILE A 257 -14.29 19.18 -10.14
CA ILE A 257 -14.36 18.17 -9.07
C ILE A 257 -15.61 17.32 -9.28
N LEU A 258 -15.42 16.02 -9.45
CA LEU A 258 -16.50 15.09 -9.81
C LEU A 258 -17.03 14.35 -8.59
N ILE A 259 -18.30 14.61 -8.26
CA ILE A 259 -19.06 13.76 -7.33
C ILE A 259 -19.73 12.64 -8.12
N THR A 260 -19.31 11.41 -7.87
CA THR A 260 -19.70 10.23 -8.66
C THR A 260 -21.00 9.56 -8.18
N HIS A 261 -21.57 10.02 -7.05
CA HIS A 261 -22.84 9.50 -6.53
C HIS A 261 -23.63 10.57 -5.75
N PRO A 262 -24.96 10.68 -5.89
CA PRO A 262 -25.77 11.70 -5.20
C PRO A 262 -25.71 11.64 -3.67
N LYS A 263 -25.47 10.45 -3.11
CA LYS A 263 -25.29 10.21 -1.66
C LYS A 263 -23.83 10.14 -1.24
N PHE A 264 -22.91 10.79 -1.96
CA PHE A 264 -21.47 10.74 -1.70
C PHE A 264 -21.10 10.92 -0.21
N SER A 265 -21.71 11.91 0.47
CA SER A 265 -21.43 12.21 1.88
C SER A 265 -21.86 11.12 2.87
N ASP A 266 -22.72 10.20 2.46
CA ASP A 266 -23.32 9.16 3.29
C ASP A 266 -22.77 7.75 2.97
N LEU A 267 -21.86 7.64 1.98
CA LEU A 267 -21.31 6.37 1.53
C LEU A 267 -20.01 5.99 2.26
N PRO A 268 -19.77 4.69 2.54
CA PRO A 268 -18.46 4.22 2.98
C PRO A 268 -17.37 4.48 1.92
N VAL A 269 -16.14 4.75 2.36
CA VAL A 269 -14.97 5.04 1.49
C VAL A 269 -14.77 4.01 0.39
N LEU A 270 -14.96 2.71 0.68
CA LEU A 270 -14.82 1.65 -0.32
C LEU A 270 -15.86 1.75 -1.45
N LYS A 271 -17.09 2.19 -1.14
CA LYS A 271 -18.14 2.41 -2.14
C LYS A 271 -17.87 3.65 -2.96
N VAL A 272 -17.39 4.73 -2.35
CA VAL A 272 -16.92 5.93 -3.07
C VAL A 272 -15.83 5.54 -4.07
N LEU A 273 -14.86 4.71 -3.67
CA LEU A 273 -13.83 4.21 -4.58
C LEU A 273 -14.41 3.42 -5.75
N GLU A 274 -15.41 2.55 -5.53
CA GLU A 274 -16.07 1.80 -6.62
C GLU A 274 -16.70 2.74 -7.66
N TYR A 275 -17.49 3.73 -7.23
CA TYR A 275 -18.07 4.72 -8.14
C TYR A 275 -17.02 5.61 -8.82
N ASN A 276 -15.94 5.94 -8.13
CA ASN A 276 -14.81 6.67 -8.72
C ASN A 276 -14.14 5.84 -9.83
N ILE A 277 -13.98 4.52 -9.66
CA ILE A 277 -13.43 3.65 -10.71
C ILE A 277 -14.33 3.63 -11.95
N GLU A 278 -15.65 3.54 -11.78
CA GLU A 278 -16.60 3.58 -12.89
C GLU A 278 -16.49 4.90 -13.66
N ALA A 279 -16.52 6.04 -12.97
CA ALA A 279 -16.34 7.35 -13.58
C ALA A 279 -14.97 7.52 -14.27
N ILE A 280 -13.90 6.97 -13.67
CA ILE A 280 -12.56 6.96 -14.29
C ILE A 280 -12.59 6.16 -15.60
N ALA A 281 -13.22 4.98 -15.62
CA ALA A 281 -13.32 4.14 -16.81
C ALA A 281 -14.08 4.85 -17.95
N ASP A 282 -15.17 5.55 -17.62
CA ASP A 282 -15.94 6.35 -18.59
C ASP A 282 -15.12 7.51 -19.15
N LEU A 283 -14.41 8.24 -18.29
CA LEU A 283 -13.55 9.36 -18.71
C LEU A 283 -12.40 8.90 -19.60
N ILE A 284 -11.77 7.76 -19.28
CA ILE A 284 -10.74 7.14 -20.12
C ILE A 284 -11.32 6.72 -21.47
N SER A 285 -12.54 6.21 -21.50
CA SER A 285 -13.21 5.82 -22.75
C SER A 285 -13.54 7.03 -23.64
N ALA A 286 -13.82 8.18 -23.03
CA ALA A 286 -14.10 9.44 -23.72
C ALA A 286 -12.85 10.20 -24.21
N HIS A 287 -11.64 9.84 -23.73
CA HIS A 287 -10.39 10.55 -24.02
C HIS A 287 -9.35 9.64 -24.68
N THR A 288 -8.44 10.20 -25.47
CA THR A 288 -7.45 9.41 -26.22
C THR A 288 -6.40 8.82 -25.29
N THR A 289 -5.84 9.64 -24.38
CA THR A 289 -4.71 9.27 -23.52
C THR A 289 -4.83 9.94 -22.15
N THR A 290 -5.23 9.18 -21.13
CA THR A 290 -5.46 9.70 -19.78
C THR A 290 -4.36 9.30 -18.80
N LEU A 291 -3.91 10.24 -17.96
CA LEU A 291 -3.10 9.92 -16.79
C LEU A 291 -3.96 9.92 -15.53
N VAL A 292 -3.88 8.85 -14.73
CA VAL A 292 -4.59 8.74 -13.46
C VAL A 292 -3.58 8.78 -12.32
N PHE A 293 -3.53 9.86 -11.57
CA PHE A 293 -2.66 10.00 -10.40
C PHE A 293 -3.32 9.46 -9.14
N ALA A 294 -2.57 8.66 -8.40
CA ALA A 294 -2.90 8.19 -7.07
C ALA A 294 -1.75 8.51 -6.11
N ASN A 295 -2.06 8.84 -4.85
CA ASN A 295 -1.03 9.32 -3.94
C ASN A 295 -0.03 8.25 -3.50
N THR A 296 -0.38 6.96 -3.61
CA THR A 296 0.47 5.86 -3.15
C THR A 296 0.62 4.76 -4.19
N ARG A 297 1.75 4.04 -4.13
CA ARG A 297 2.05 2.91 -5.03
C ARG A 297 1.01 1.80 -4.91
N LYS A 298 0.57 1.53 -3.68
CA LYS A 298 -0.43 0.51 -3.42
C LYS A 298 -1.78 0.90 -4.06
N MET A 299 -2.20 2.16 -3.93
CA MET A 299 -3.44 2.64 -4.54
C MET A 299 -3.36 2.61 -6.07
N THR A 300 -2.19 2.92 -6.64
CA THR A 300 -1.92 2.79 -8.08
C THR A 300 -2.25 1.38 -8.57
N GLU A 301 -1.71 0.34 -7.91
CA GLU A 301 -1.96 -1.06 -8.27
C GLU A 301 -3.44 -1.45 -8.10
N THR A 302 -4.10 -1.00 -7.02
CA THR A 302 -5.53 -1.27 -6.80
C THR A 302 -6.40 -0.67 -7.90
N ILE A 303 -6.14 0.57 -8.30
CA ILE A 303 -6.89 1.24 -9.37
C ILE A 303 -6.66 0.51 -10.69
N VAL A 304 -5.41 0.14 -11.02
CA VAL A 304 -5.11 -0.66 -12.23
C VAL A 304 -5.90 -1.98 -12.22
N GLN A 305 -5.87 -2.71 -11.11
CA GLN A 305 -6.60 -3.98 -10.99
C GLN A 305 -8.10 -3.80 -11.16
N LYS A 306 -8.68 -2.73 -10.59
CA LYS A 306 -10.11 -2.42 -10.71
C LYS A 306 -10.51 -1.87 -12.08
N LEU A 307 -9.60 -1.25 -12.83
CA LEU A 307 -9.84 -0.76 -14.20
C LEU A 307 -9.66 -1.84 -15.29
N ARG A 308 -8.87 -2.88 -15.03
CA ARG A 308 -8.64 -3.97 -16.00
C ARG A 308 -9.92 -4.61 -16.54
N PRO A 309 -10.99 -4.87 -15.75
CA PRO A 309 -12.25 -5.39 -16.29
C PRO A 309 -12.90 -4.48 -17.34
N TYR A 310 -12.68 -3.17 -17.26
CA TYR A 310 -13.27 -2.18 -18.18
C TYR A 310 -12.40 -1.96 -19.44
N LEU A 311 -11.07 -1.95 -19.28
CA LEU A 311 -10.14 -1.49 -20.31
C LEU A 311 -9.16 -2.56 -20.83
N GLY A 312 -9.11 -3.74 -20.20
CA GLY A 312 -8.17 -4.80 -20.55
C GLY A 312 -6.71 -4.35 -20.48
N ASP A 313 -5.94 -4.64 -21.53
CA ASP A 313 -4.51 -4.32 -21.62
C ASP A 313 -4.21 -2.86 -22.05
N LEU A 314 -5.24 -2.03 -22.21
CA LEU A 314 -5.11 -0.61 -22.56
C LEU A 314 -4.78 0.28 -21.35
N VAL A 315 -4.78 -0.28 -20.13
CA VAL A 315 -4.39 0.39 -18.89
C VAL A 315 -3.15 -0.27 -18.27
N ALA A 316 -2.20 0.54 -17.80
CA ALA A 316 -1.01 0.07 -17.11
C ALA A 316 -0.71 0.88 -15.85
N GLY A 317 -0.03 0.25 -14.89
CA GLY A 317 0.53 0.92 -13.70
C GLY A 317 1.94 1.46 -13.98
N HIS A 318 2.29 2.56 -13.33
CA HIS A 318 3.63 3.12 -13.37
C HIS A 318 4.01 3.73 -12.00
N HIS A 319 4.99 3.13 -11.31
CA HIS A 319 5.51 3.67 -10.04
C HIS A 319 6.99 3.30 -9.80
N GLY A 320 7.65 4.01 -8.88
CA GLY A 320 9.10 3.90 -8.65
C GLY A 320 9.63 2.50 -8.30
N SER A 321 8.81 1.65 -7.65
CA SER A 321 9.18 0.27 -7.30
C SER A 321 9.11 -0.73 -8.46
N MET A 322 8.67 -0.33 -9.65
CA MET A 322 8.63 -1.20 -10.82
C MET A 322 10.00 -1.32 -11.50
N ASP A 323 10.27 -2.49 -12.07
CA ASP A 323 11.46 -2.74 -12.86
C ASP A 323 11.63 -1.72 -13.99
N LYS A 324 12.87 -1.28 -14.20
CA LYS A 324 13.22 -0.25 -15.20
C LYS A 324 12.72 -0.62 -16.60
N ASN A 325 12.84 -1.89 -17.00
CA ASN A 325 12.42 -2.33 -18.33
C ASN A 325 10.90 -2.24 -18.50
N ILE A 326 10.13 -2.52 -17.44
CA ILE A 326 8.66 -2.41 -17.46
C ILE A 326 8.26 -0.93 -17.55
N ARG A 327 8.89 -0.06 -16.76
CA ARG A 327 8.63 1.39 -16.84
C ARG A 327 8.90 1.97 -18.22
N LEU A 328 10.05 1.63 -18.82
CA LEU A 328 10.40 2.04 -20.18
C LEU A 328 9.44 1.50 -21.25
N ASP A 329 8.90 0.28 -21.06
CA ASP A 329 7.88 -0.27 -21.95
C ASP A 329 6.57 0.51 -21.85
N VAL A 330 6.10 0.77 -20.62
CA VAL A 330 4.89 1.57 -20.36
C VAL A 330 5.04 2.99 -20.93
N GLU A 331 6.16 3.67 -20.67
CA GLU A 331 6.45 5.00 -21.23
C GLU A 331 6.41 5.01 -22.76
N LYS A 332 7.01 4.00 -23.42
CA LYS A 332 6.98 3.87 -24.89
C LYS A 332 5.58 3.60 -25.40
N ARG A 333 4.85 2.66 -24.80
CA ARG A 333 3.49 2.31 -25.21
C ARG A 333 2.56 3.49 -25.04
N LEU A 334 2.70 4.28 -23.97
CA LEU A 334 1.98 5.52 -23.78
C LEU A 334 2.32 6.54 -24.87
N LYS A 335 3.62 6.78 -25.13
CA LYS A 335 4.09 7.73 -26.15
C LYS A 335 3.61 7.38 -27.57
N TYR A 336 3.52 6.10 -27.91
CA TYR A 336 3.04 5.62 -29.21
C TYR A 336 1.51 5.44 -29.29
N GLY A 337 0.76 5.78 -28.23
CA GLY A 337 -0.71 5.65 -28.21
C GLY A 337 -1.23 4.21 -28.13
N HIS A 338 -0.41 3.26 -27.68
CA HIS A 338 -0.80 1.87 -27.44
C HIS A 338 -1.48 1.65 -26.07
N LEU A 339 -1.45 2.66 -25.19
CA LEU A 339 -2.18 2.68 -23.93
C LEU A 339 -3.19 3.82 -23.95
N ARG A 340 -4.41 3.54 -23.51
CA ARG A 340 -5.45 4.57 -23.28
C ARG A 340 -5.27 5.26 -21.95
N ALA A 341 -4.74 4.56 -20.95
CA ALA A 341 -4.48 5.13 -19.65
C ALA A 341 -3.24 4.56 -18.96
N VAL A 342 -2.59 5.42 -18.18
CA VAL A 342 -1.58 5.00 -17.21
C VAL A 342 -1.95 5.52 -15.83
N VAL A 343 -2.04 4.61 -14.87
CA VAL A 343 -2.22 4.94 -13.46
C VAL A 343 -0.85 5.06 -12.82
N THR A 344 -0.58 6.16 -12.13
CA THR A 344 0.75 6.44 -11.60
C THR A 344 0.72 7.13 -10.24
N SER A 345 1.80 6.92 -9.46
CA SER A 345 2.09 7.74 -8.28
C SER A 345 2.81 9.03 -8.72
N SER A 346 3.75 9.56 -7.92
CA SER A 346 4.59 10.71 -8.32
C SER A 346 5.58 10.45 -9.48
N SER A 347 5.67 9.23 -10.02
CA SER A 347 6.75 8.89 -10.97
C SER A 347 6.63 9.53 -12.36
N LEU A 348 5.42 9.89 -12.80
CA LEU A 348 5.17 10.62 -14.06
C LEU A 348 4.73 12.08 -13.79
N GLU A 349 4.93 12.56 -12.57
CA GLU A 349 4.67 13.96 -12.18
C GLU A 349 5.65 14.93 -12.84
N MET A 350 6.90 14.47 -13.06
CA MET A 350 8.02 15.28 -13.53
C MET A 350 8.25 15.17 -15.05
N GLY A 351 8.94 16.19 -15.62
CA GLY A 351 9.14 16.61 -17.02
C GLY A 351 9.36 15.63 -18.18
N ILE A 352 9.07 14.33 -18.08
CA ILE A 352 9.28 13.35 -19.16
C ILE A 352 8.27 13.61 -20.29
N ASP A 353 8.74 13.70 -21.54
CA ASP A 353 7.87 13.74 -22.72
C ASP A 353 7.22 12.37 -23.00
N ILE A 354 6.03 12.19 -22.43
CA ILE A 354 5.16 11.02 -22.55
C ILE A 354 4.19 11.09 -23.75
N GLY A 355 4.34 12.07 -24.65
CA GLY A 355 3.43 12.27 -25.79
C GLY A 355 2.20 13.13 -25.45
N SER A 356 1.16 13.05 -26.29
CA SER A 356 -0.05 13.85 -26.15
C SER A 356 -1.03 13.24 -25.14
N VAL A 357 -0.97 13.71 -23.89
CA VAL A 357 -1.99 13.44 -22.86
C VAL A 357 -3.08 14.52 -22.96
N ASP A 358 -4.34 14.11 -23.05
CA ASP A 358 -5.50 15.00 -23.18
C ASP A 358 -6.25 15.20 -21.86
N LEU A 359 -6.13 14.29 -20.90
CA LEU A 359 -6.78 14.39 -19.59
C LEU A 359 -5.89 13.87 -18.45
N VAL A 360 -5.91 14.60 -17.33
CA VAL A 360 -5.38 14.14 -16.04
C VAL A 360 -6.54 13.89 -15.08
N LEU A 361 -6.54 12.74 -14.41
CA LEU A 361 -7.45 12.40 -13.32
C LEU A 361 -6.63 12.32 -12.04
N GLN A 362 -7.06 13.01 -10.99
CA GLN A 362 -6.39 12.99 -9.69
C GLN A 362 -7.33 12.37 -8.65
N VAL A 363 -6.94 11.23 -8.08
CA VAL A 363 -7.73 10.52 -7.05
C VAL A 363 -7.28 10.96 -5.67
N GLY A 364 -8.18 11.65 -4.97
CA GLY A 364 -7.94 12.35 -3.71
C GLY A 364 -7.02 13.56 -3.84
N SER A 365 -6.92 14.37 -2.79
CA SER A 365 -6.05 15.53 -2.77
C SER A 365 -4.57 15.14 -2.88
N PRO A 366 -3.76 15.80 -3.73
CA PRO A 366 -2.32 15.59 -3.78
C PRO A 366 -1.56 16.10 -2.55
N GLY A 367 -2.19 16.94 -1.69
CA GLY A 367 -1.60 17.53 -0.49
C GLY A 367 -0.79 18.81 -0.72
N ASP A 368 -0.21 19.00 -1.91
CA ASP A 368 0.59 20.18 -2.28
C ASP A 368 0.02 20.86 -3.54
N ILE A 369 -0.04 22.20 -3.56
CA ILE A 369 -0.50 23.00 -4.70
C ILE A 369 0.46 22.84 -5.90
N ALA A 370 1.77 22.87 -5.64
CA ALA A 370 2.81 22.70 -6.64
C ALA A 370 2.73 21.33 -7.32
N THR A 371 2.51 20.26 -6.55
CA THR A 371 2.31 18.91 -7.10
C THR A 371 1.04 18.85 -7.95
N ALA A 372 -0.07 19.46 -7.53
CA ALA A 372 -1.28 19.52 -8.32
C ALA A 372 -1.01 20.18 -9.70
N LEU A 373 -0.38 21.36 -9.71
CA LEU A 373 -0.05 22.09 -10.93
C LEU A 373 0.88 21.30 -11.86
N GLN A 374 1.85 20.57 -11.31
CA GLN A 374 2.74 19.71 -12.10
C GLN A 374 2.01 18.54 -12.75
N ARG A 375 1.11 17.89 -12.00
CA ARG A 375 0.28 16.78 -12.50
C ARG A 375 -0.68 17.27 -13.58
N ILE A 376 -1.43 18.35 -13.32
CA ILE A 376 -2.34 18.99 -14.28
C ILE A 376 -1.58 19.38 -15.54
N GLY A 377 -0.38 19.95 -15.37
CA GLY A 377 0.49 20.38 -16.46
C GLY A 377 0.99 19.26 -17.38
N ARG A 378 0.69 17.98 -17.09
CA ARG A 378 0.94 16.85 -18.00
C ARG A 378 -0.09 16.76 -19.13
N ALA A 379 -1.33 17.21 -18.91
CA ALA A 379 -2.34 17.30 -19.95
C ALA A 379 -2.11 18.56 -20.81
N GLY A 380 -2.35 18.47 -22.12
CA GLY A 380 -2.20 19.62 -23.03
C GLY A 380 -0.76 20.16 -23.06
N HIS A 381 0.23 19.29 -22.99
CA HIS A 381 1.66 19.65 -22.87
C HIS A 381 2.28 20.10 -24.21
N HIS A 382 1.71 21.14 -24.81
CA HIS A 382 2.24 21.87 -25.98
C HIS A 382 1.89 23.36 -25.88
N VAL A 383 2.61 24.20 -26.62
CA VAL A 383 2.37 25.65 -26.64
C VAL A 383 0.94 25.93 -27.11
N GLY A 384 0.15 26.61 -26.29
CA GLY A 384 -1.26 26.93 -26.56
C GLY A 384 -2.28 25.85 -26.15
N GLY A 385 -1.86 24.68 -25.66
CA GLY A 385 -2.77 23.67 -25.14
C GLY A 385 -3.43 24.10 -23.82
N ILE A 386 -4.69 23.71 -23.60
CA ILE A 386 -5.42 23.92 -22.34
C ILE A 386 -5.24 22.67 -21.46
N PRO A 387 -4.57 22.75 -20.30
CA PRO A 387 -4.47 21.63 -19.37
C PRO A 387 -5.84 21.29 -18.80
N ARG A 388 -6.25 20.03 -18.94
CA ARG A 388 -7.52 19.53 -18.43
C ARG A 388 -7.28 18.54 -17.30
N ALA A 389 -7.95 18.76 -16.16
CA ALA A 389 -7.94 17.82 -15.06
C ALA A 389 -9.30 17.65 -14.39
N ARG A 390 -9.54 16.45 -13.84
CA ARG A 390 -10.70 16.17 -12.99
C ARG A 390 -10.22 15.58 -11.66
N PHE A 391 -10.71 16.14 -10.58
CA PHE A 391 -10.44 15.65 -9.23
C PHE A 391 -11.56 14.72 -8.77
N LEU A 392 -11.19 13.56 -8.23
CA LEU A 392 -12.13 12.58 -7.68
C LEU A 392 -11.90 12.48 -6.16
N PRO A 393 -12.78 13.08 -5.33
CA PRO A 393 -12.64 13.03 -3.88
C PRO A 393 -12.88 11.61 -3.36
N THR A 394 -12.20 11.27 -2.26
CA THR A 394 -12.28 9.97 -1.58
C THR A 394 -13.14 10.02 -0.31
N SER A 395 -13.36 11.21 0.23
CA SER A 395 -14.23 11.50 1.37
C SER A 395 -14.72 12.97 1.30
N VAL A 396 -15.62 13.37 2.19
CA VAL A 396 -16.07 14.77 2.27
C VAL A 396 -14.97 15.70 2.78
N ASP A 397 -14.14 15.22 3.71
CA ASP A 397 -12.96 15.96 4.19
C ASP A 397 -11.99 16.27 3.03
N ASP A 398 -11.75 15.26 2.18
CA ASP A 398 -10.92 15.34 0.99
C ASP A 398 -11.55 16.22 -0.10
N LEU A 399 -12.89 16.25 -0.20
CA LEU A 399 -13.63 17.17 -1.07
C LEU A 399 -13.42 18.64 -0.68
N ILE A 400 -13.46 18.96 0.62
CA ILE A 400 -13.22 20.31 1.12
C ILE A 400 -11.78 20.75 0.78
N GLU A 401 -10.81 19.84 0.94
CA GLU A 401 -9.42 20.09 0.56
C GLU A 401 -9.25 20.31 -0.95
N LEU A 402 -9.89 19.49 -1.79
CA LEU A 402 -9.85 19.68 -3.24
C LEU A 402 -10.50 20.99 -3.69
N ALA A 403 -11.58 21.42 -3.02
CA ALA A 403 -12.19 22.72 -3.26
C ALA A 403 -11.25 23.88 -2.89
N ALA A 404 -10.56 23.76 -1.75
CA ALA A 404 -9.55 24.73 -1.33
C ALA A 404 -8.35 24.75 -2.29
N LEU A 405 -7.90 23.59 -2.76
CA LEU A 405 -6.83 23.44 -3.74
C LEU A 405 -7.19 24.10 -5.07
N GLN A 406 -8.40 23.86 -5.59
CA GLN A 406 -8.88 24.51 -6.80
C GLN A 406 -8.89 26.03 -6.65
N ALA A 407 -9.35 26.54 -5.49
CA ALA A 407 -9.35 27.95 -5.18
C ALA A 407 -7.94 28.55 -5.17
N ALA A 408 -7.01 27.89 -4.46
CA ALA A 408 -5.61 28.31 -4.37
C ALA A 408 -4.91 28.35 -5.75
N ILE A 409 -5.20 27.37 -6.61
CA ILE A 409 -4.71 27.35 -8.00
C ILE A 409 -5.27 28.53 -8.80
N GLN A 410 -6.55 28.87 -8.61
CA GLN A 410 -7.22 29.96 -9.32
C GLN A 410 -6.75 31.35 -8.85
N THR A 411 -6.42 31.51 -7.57
CA THR A 411 -5.83 32.74 -7.01
C THR A 411 -4.35 32.90 -7.36
N GLY A 412 -3.68 31.82 -7.77
CA GLY A 412 -2.26 31.81 -8.10
C GLY A 412 -1.36 31.64 -6.88
N ASP A 413 -1.89 31.12 -5.78
CA ASP A 413 -1.13 30.79 -4.58
C ASP A 413 -0.19 29.61 -4.85
N MET A 414 0.96 29.60 -4.17
CA MET A 414 2.02 28.60 -4.36
C MET A 414 2.59 28.18 -3.01
N ASP A 415 2.92 26.89 -2.87
CA ASP A 415 3.59 26.38 -1.68
C ASP A 415 4.98 27.00 -1.54
N ARG A 416 5.35 27.35 -0.30
CA ARG A 416 6.71 27.83 0.01
C ARG A 416 7.67 26.66 0.13
N LEU A 417 8.81 26.78 -0.52
CA LEU A 417 9.92 25.84 -0.43
C LEU A 417 10.72 26.14 0.85
N ASP A 418 10.81 25.15 1.73
CA ASP A 418 11.75 25.17 2.85
C ASP A 418 13.10 24.64 2.39
N PHE A 419 14.19 25.24 2.86
CA PHE A 419 15.55 24.85 2.45
C PHE A 419 16.33 24.26 3.63
N PRO A 420 16.75 22.99 3.57
CA PRO A 420 17.60 22.43 4.60
C PRO A 420 18.97 23.11 4.62
N GLN A 421 19.49 23.35 5.82
CA GLN A 421 20.79 23.99 6.07
C GLN A 421 21.62 23.13 7.01
N ASN A 422 22.95 23.27 6.93
CA ASN A 422 23.89 22.68 7.89
C ASN A 422 23.73 21.16 8.12
N CYS A 423 23.36 20.38 7.09
CA CYS A 423 23.13 18.93 7.23
C CYS A 423 24.47 18.20 7.47
N LEU A 424 24.69 17.70 8.68
CA LEU A 424 25.98 17.17 9.12
C LEU A 424 26.40 15.89 8.40
N ASP A 425 25.43 15.07 7.99
CA ASP A 425 25.69 13.85 7.24
C ASP A 425 26.08 14.10 5.79
N VAL A 426 25.48 15.11 5.15
CA VAL A 426 25.81 15.51 3.78
C VAL A 426 27.20 16.14 3.72
N VAL A 427 27.56 16.99 4.67
CA VAL A 427 28.91 17.59 4.74
C VAL A 427 29.98 16.54 5.07
N ALA A 428 29.68 15.57 5.94
CA ALA A 428 30.59 14.45 6.20
C ALA A 428 30.94 13.68 4.92
N GLN A 429 29.94 13.37 4.09
CA GLN A 429 30.16 12.76 2.78
C GLN A 429 30.97 13.67 1.85
N PHE A 430 30.72 14.97 1.86
CA PHE A 430 31.39 15.95 1.01
C PHE A 430 32.87 16.13 1.37
N ILE A 431 33.21 16.21 2.67
CA ILE A 431 34.58 16.27 3.18
C ILE A 431 35.40 15.07 2.70
N ILE A 432 34.82 13.86 2.74
CA ILE A 432 35.47 12.68 2.17
C ILE A 432 35.74 12.87 0.66
N GLY A 433 34.82 13.53 -0.04
CA GLY A 433 34.90 13.83 -1.47
C GLY A 433 36.02 14.81 -1.85
N LEU A 434 36.25 15.84 -1.03
CA LEU A 434 37.27 16.87 -1.24
C LEU A 434 38.67 16.27 -1.37
N VAL A 435 39.00 15.31 -0.50
CA VAL A 435 40.35 14.71 -0.42
C VAL A 435 40.57 13.47 -1.30
N ILE A 436 39.67 13.19 -2.25
CA ILE A 436 39.82 12.02 -3.14
C ILE A 436 41.02 12.16 -4.07
N ILE A 437 41.22 13.37 -4.61
CA ILE A 437 42.28 13.67 -5.57
C ILE A 437 43.55 14.05 -4.82
N ASN A 438 43.52 15.13 -4.04
CA ASN A 438 44.66 15.70 -3.32
C ASN A 438 44.35 15.80 -1.82
N GLU A 439 45.38 16.02 -1.01
CA GLU A 439 45.24 16.51 0.36
C GLU A 439 44.88 17.99 0.33
N LEU A 440 44.17 18.47 1.36
CA LEU A 440 43.69 19.85 1.43
C LEU A 440 43.98 20.45 2.80
N ASP A 441 44.20 21.76 2.82
CA ASP A 441 44.21 22.54 4.05
C ASP A 441 42.80 22.56 4.68
N ILE A 442 42.73 22.52 6.01
CA ILE A 442 41.48 22.44 6.76
C ILE A 442 40.64 23.72 6.55
N ASP A 443 41.28 24.90 6.52
CA ASP A 443 40.60 26.18 6.32
C ASP A 443 40.13 26.33 4.87
N GLU A 444 40.91 25.87 3.89
CA GLU A 444 40.48 25.83 2.48
C GLU A 444 39.23 24.94 2.30
N ALA A 445 39.17 23.80 3.00
CA ALA A 445 37.98 22.94 2.96
C ALA A 445 36.75 23.62 3.57
N TYR A 446 36.94 24.31 4.69
CA TYR A 446 35.88 25.07 5.35
C TYR A 446 35.36 26.19 4.44
N GLU A 447 36.26 26.95 3.80
CA GLU A 447 35.91 28.02 2.85
C GLU A 447 35.03 27.50 1.70
N ILE A 448 35.39 26.37 1.10
CA ILE A 448 34.58 25.73 0.06
C ILE A 448 33.19 25.35 0.59
N ILE A 449 33.07 24.90 1.84
CA ILE A 449 31.79 24.52 2.44
C ILE A 449 30.91 25.75 2.66
N VAL A 450 31.41 26.80 3.32
CA VAL A 450 30.62 28.00 3.67
C VAL A 450 30.26 28.86 2.47
N ASN A 451 31.02 28.77 1.38
CA ASN A 451 30.66 29.39 0.10
C ASN A 451 29.39 28.78 -0.53
N SER A 452 29.00 27.57 -0.12
CA SER A 452 27.74 26.99 -0.54
C SER A 452 26.55 27.62 0.20
N TRP A 453 25.43 27.83 -0.51
CA TRP A 453 24.26 28.46 0.09
C TRP A 453 23.78 27.72 1.36
N SER A 454 23.65 26.40 1.34
CA SER A 454 23.14 25.62 2.48
C SER A 454 24.05 25.59 3.71
N TYR A 455 25.31 26.03 3.63
CA TYR A 455 26.28 26.03 4.74
C TYR A 455 26.88 27.43 5.01
N ARG A 456 26.27 28.49 4.47
CA ARG A 456 26.74 29.89 4.67
C ARG A 456 26.77 30.35 6.13
N ASN A 457 26.02 29.66 7.00
CA ASN A 457 25.97 29.88 8.44
C ASN A 457 26.47 28.62 9.19
N PHE A 458 27.35 27.84 8.59
CA PHE A 458 27.92 26.65 9.23
C PHE A 458 29.03 27.07 10.17
N GLU A 459 28.98 26.64 11.42
CA GLU A 459 29.96 27.01 12.44
C GLU A 459 31.26 26.21 12.26
N TYR A 460 32.40 26.84 12.51
CA TYR A 460 33.71 26.19 12.38
C TYR A 460 33.88 25.02 13.35
N ASP A 461 33.38 25.15 14.59
CA ASP A 461 33.46 24.07 15.58
C ASP A 461 32.68 22.82 15.12
N ASP A 462 31.50 22.99 14.52
CA ASP A 462 30.73 21.87 13.96
C ASP A 462 31.48 21.19 12.79
N PHE A 463 32.23 21.95 12.00
CA PHE A 463 33.09 21.42 10.95
C PHE A 463 34.23 20.57 11.51
N ILE A 464 34.90 21.06 12.57
CA ILE A 464 35.97 20.32 13.27
C ILE A 464 35.44 19.02 13.88
N GLU A 465 34.28 19.06 14.55
CA GLU A 465 33.67 17.84 15.11
C GLU A 465 33.37 16.80 14.03
N VAL A 466 32.97 17.22 12.83
CA VAL A 466 32.75 16.30 11.70
C VAL A 466 34.08 15.69 11.21
N LEU A 467 35.16 16.47 11.15
CA LEU A 467 36.50 15.96 10.81
C LEU A 467 36.97 14.91 11.83
N ASP A 468 36.85 15.21 13.12
CA ASP A 468 37.18 14.29 14.21
C ASP A 468 36.41 12.97 14.08
N MET A 469 35.09 13.05 13.88
CA MET A 469 34.23 11.87 13.69
C MET A 469 34.68 11.03 12.48
N LEU A 470 35.06 11.68 11.37
CA LEU A 470 35.52 10.98 10.17
C LEU A 470 36.92 10.36 10.34
N GLU A 471 37.78 10.97 11.14
CA GLU A 471 39.09 10.42 11.50
C GLU A 471 38.94 9.18 12.40
N GLU A 472 38.10 9.25 13.44
CA GLU A 472 37.81 8.13 14.34
C GLU A 472 37.25 6.92 13.56
N GLU A 473 36.35 7.16 12.61
CA GLU A 473 35.78 6.15 11.72
C GLU A 473 36.73 5.74 10.58
N ARG A 474 37.96 6.26 10.58
CA ARG A 474 39.06 5.96 9.64
C ARG A 474 38.69 6.21 8.18
N ARG A 475 37.88 7.23 7.91
CA ARG A 475 37.55 7.71 6.56
C ARG A 475 38.58 8.72 6.08
N ILE A 476 39.11 9.54 6.98
CA ILE A 476 40.20 10.45 6.70
C ILE A 476 41.33 10.25 7.70
N TRP A 477 42.45 10.92 7.47
CA TRP A 477 43.45 11.22 8.48
C TRP A 477 43.56 12.74 8.59
N VAL A 478 43.84 13.25 9.77
CA VAL A 478 44.03 14.68 10.02
C VAL A 478 45.40 14.88 10.67
N ASP A 479 46.13 15.88 10.19
CA ASP A 479 47.33 16.40 10.83
C ASP A 479 47.03 17.80 11.35
N TRP A 480 46.72 17.86 12.65
CA TRP A 480 46.37 19.09 13.36
C TRP A 480 47.54 20.05 13.51
N GLU A 481 48.79 19.59 13.38
CA GLU A 481 49.97 20.45 13.48
C GLU A 481 50.22 21.18 12.14
N GLU A 482 50.06 20.46 11.02
CA GLU A 482 50.26 21.00 9.67
C GLU A 482 48.98 21.60 9.05
N ASN A 483 47.85 21.58 9.75
CA ASN A 483 46.53 22.04 9.29
C ASN A 483 46.03 21.33 8.02
N MET A 484 46.39 20.07 7.83
CA MET A 484 46.14 19.31 6.62
C MET A 484 45.31 18.06 6.90
N TYR A 485 44.46 17.67 5.95
CA TYR A 485 43.78 16.37 6.01
C TYR A 485 43.75 15.68 4.66
N GLY A 486 43.62 14.35 4.70
CA GLY A 486 43.70 13.51 3.52
C GLY A 486 42.88 12.24 3.60
N LYS A 487 42.77 11.55 2.46
CA LYS A 487 42.04 10.27 2.40
C LYS A 487 42.77 9.17 3.15
N ARG A 488 42.01 8.31 3.83
CA ARG A 488 42.53 7.10 4.50
C ARG A 488 41.82 5.85 3.98
N GLY A 489 42.55 4.73 3.86
CA GLY A 489 41.97 3.42 3.55
C GLY A 489 41.14 3.38 2.25
N TYR A 490 39.87 2.96 2.36
CA TYR A 490 38.96 2.72 1.21
C TYR A 490 38.10 3.93 0.82
N SER A 491 38.38 5.13 1.32
CA SER A 491 37.47 6.29 1.20
C SER A 491 37.10 6.66 -0.22
N ARG A 492 38.05 6.61 -1.17
CA ARG A 492 37.74 6.83 -2.60
C ARG A 492 36.73 5.81 -3.14
N MET A 493 36.90 4.54 -2.78
CA MET A 493 36.01 3.47 -3.24
C MET A 493 34.63 3.61 -2.61
N ILE A 494 34.59 3.87 -1.30
CA ILE A 494 33.35 4.09 -0.54
C ILE A 494 32.58 5.27 -1.13
N TYR A 495 33.24 6.41 -1.36
CA TYR A 495 32.58 7.59 -1.92
C TYR A 495 31.98 7.29 -3.30
N TYR A 496 32.75 6.73 -4.24
CA TYR A 496 32.24 6.44 -5.59
C TYR A 496 31.10 5.43 -5.65
N THR A 497 30.98 4.50 -4.69
CA THR A 497 29.92 3.49 -4.68
C THR A 497 28.70 3.85 -3.83
N ASN A 498 28.81 4.83 -2.93
CA ASN A 498 27.77 5.14 -1.96
C ASN A 498 27.25 6.58 -2.01
N ILE A 499 27.91 7.48 -2.77
CA ILE A 499 27.53 8.89 -2.86
C ILE A 499 26.04 9.07 -3.19
N GLY A 500 25.41 9.96 -2.44
CA GLY A 500 24.06 10.41 -2.68
C GLY A 500 23.28 10.57 -1.38
N THR A 501 22.07 11.12 -1.47
CA THR A 501 21.26 11.45 -0.29
C THR A 501 19.98 10.62 -0.16
N ILE A 502 19.67 9.82 -1.19
CA ILE A 502 18.48 8.97 -1.25
C ILE A 502 18.73 7.69 -0.44
N ALA A 503 17.95 7.51 0.62
CA ALA A 503 17.90 6.28 1.40
C ALA A 503 17.05 5.21 0.69
N PRO A 504 17.48 3.94 0.69
CA PRO A 504 16.67 2.83 0.19
C PRO A 504 15.61 2.48 1.23
N ASP A 505 14.37 2.25 0.79
CA ASP A 505 13.31 1.75 1.68
C ASP A 505 13.51 0.24 1.91
N ASN A 506 13.69 -0.15 3.17
CA ASN A 506 13.94 -1.54 3.54
C ASN A 506 12.64 -2.23 3.95
N SER A 507 12.51 -3.53 3.68
CA SER A 507 11.39 -4.32 4.17
C SER A 507 11.67 -4.92 5.55
N TYR A 508 10.71 -4.85 6.45
CA TYR A 508 10.70 -5.55 7.74
C TYR A 508 9.95 -6.87 7.60
N LEU A 509 10.44 -7.93 8.24
CA LEU A 509 9.77 -9.22 8.35
C LEU A 509 8.78 -9.19 9.51
N VAL A 510 7.55 -9.63 9.28
CA VAL A 510 6.50 -9.73 10.30
C VAL A 510 6.47 -11.15 10.85
N PHE A 511 6.44 -11.30 12.18
CA PHE A 511 6.45 -12.58 12.87
C PHE A 511 5.26 -12.72 13.82
N ASN A 512 4.65 -13.90 13.89
CA ASN A 512 3.63 -14.19 14.91
C ASN A 512 4.27 -14.46 16.29
N ALA A 513 3.44 -14.64 17.33
CA ALA A 513 3.88 -14.95 18.69
C ALA A 513 4.67 -16.27 18.81
N GLU A 514 4.45 -17.22 17.90
CA GLU A 514 5.14 -18.52 17.84
C GLU A 514 6.48 -18.44 17.08
N GLY A 515 6.81 -17.28 16.49
CA GLY A 515 8.04 -17.04 15.74
C GLY A 515 8.00 -17.42 14.26
N SER A 516 6.82 -17.70 13.69
CA SER A 516 6.64 -17.92 12.24
C SER A 516 6.52 -16.59 11.47
N ILE A 517 7.03 -16.55 10.24
CA ILE A 517 7.01 -15.35 9.38
C ILE A 517 5.65 -15.25 8.69
N LEU A 518 4.96 -14.12 8.91
CA LEU A 518 3.65 -13.81 8.33
C LEU A 518 3.75 -13.02 7.02
N GLY A 519 4.82 -12.24 6.83
CA GLY A 519 5.01 -11.45 5.61
C GLY A 519 6.04 -10.33 5.77
N LYS A 520 5.93 -9.29 4.93
CA LYS A 520 6.83 -8.14 4.96
C LYS A 520 6.07 -6.81 4.97
N LEU A 521 6.60 -5.81 5.66
CA LEU A 521 6.14 -4.43 5.65
C LEU A 521 7.25 -3.50 5.13
N SER A 522 6.90 -2.37 4.51
CA SER A 522 7.91 -1.36 4.14
C SER A 522 8.40 -0.61 5.38
N GLY A 523 9.63 -0.12 5.36
CA GLY A 523 10.22 0.62 6.48
C GLY A 523 9.54 1.96 6.69
N SER A 524 9.04 2.57 5.62
CA SER A 524 8.14 3.72 5.63
C SER A 524 6.82 3.49 6.38
N PHE A 525 6.19 2.33 6.20
CA PHE A 525 5.00 1.94 6.96
C PHE A 525 5.35 1.64 8.41
N VAL A 526 6.45 0.91 8.66
CA VAL A 526 6.88 0.55 10.02
C VAL A 526 7.32 1.75 10.85
N SER A 527 7.86 2.82 10.25
CA SER A 527 8.23 4.02 11.02
C SER A 527 7.04 4.73 11.65
N ASN A 528 5.84 4.51 11.13
CA ASN A 528 4.62 5.07 11.69
C ASN A 528 3.97 4.12 12.71
N LEU A 529 4.44 2.86 12.82
CA LEU A 529 3.90 1.87 13.74
C LEU A 529 4.40 2.08 15.17
N ARG A 530 3.48 1.93 16.11
CA ARG A 530 3.70 1.83 17.55
C ARG A 530 3.29 0.44 18.06
N THR A 531 3.77 0.12 19.25
CA THR A 531 3.30 -1.06 19.99
C THR A 531 1.82 -0.88 20.31
N GLY A 532 1.00 -1.87 19.97
CA GLY A 532 -0.46 -1.83 20.11
C GLY A 532 -1.20 -1.61 18.80
N ASP A 533 -0.54 -1.08 17.77
CA ASP A 533 -1.15 -0.81 16.46
C ASP A 533 -1.64 -2.09 15.78
N VAL A 534 -2.73 -1.99 15.06
CA VAL A 534 -3.27 -3.09 14.26
C VAL A 534 -2.92 -2.87 12.79
N ILE A 535 -2.30 -3.87 12.19
CA ILE A 535 -1.91 -3.87 10.78
C ILE A 535 -2.68 -4.94 10.02
N LEU A 536 -2.98 -4.65 8.75
CA LEU A 536 -3.57 -5.64 7.84
C LEU A 536 -2.46 -6.29 7.02
N LEU A 537 -2.29 -7.60 7.16
CA LEU A 537 -1.31 -8.39 6.42
C LEU A 537 -1.98 -9.65 5.87
N GLY A 538 -1.94 -9.87 4.56
CA GLY A 538 -2.52 -11.07 3.95
C GLY A 538 -4.04 -11.22 4.15
N GLY A 539 -4.77 -10.12 4.36
CA GLY A 539 -6.22 -10.12 4.62
C GLY A 539 -6.61 -10.38 6.07
N SER A 540 -5.64 -10.64 6.94
CA SER A 540 -5.82 -10.84 8.37
C SER A 540 -5.24 -9.67 9.16
N THR A 541 -5.82 -9.39 10.32
CA THR A 541 -5.45 -8.26 11.17
C THR A 541 -4.56 -8.74 12.32
N TYR A 542 -3.49 -8.00 12.57
CA TYR A 542 -2.48 -8.36 13.54
C TYR A 542 -2.11 -7.16 14.40
N ARG A 543 -2.04 -7.35 15.72
CA ARG A 543 -1.61 -6.31 16.66
C ARG A 543 -0.10 -6.36 16.83
N VAL A 544 0.58 -5.25 16.61
CA VAL A 544 2.01 -5.08 16.83
C VAL A 544 2.31 -5.20 18.32
N THR A 545 3.07 -6.21 18.71
CA THR A 545 3.49 -6.41 20.10
C THR A 545 4.83 -5.74 20.38
N ASN A 546 5.76 -5.81 19.42
CA ASN A 546 7.05 -5.16 19.51
C ASN A 546 7.71 -5.07 18.13
N ILE A 547 8.56 -4.06 17.93
CA ILE A 547 9.38 -3.88 16.74
C ILE A 547 10.85 -3.91 17.20
N GLN A 548 11.61 -4.92 16.74
CA GLN A 548 13.03 -5.08 17.07
C GLN A 548 13.84 -5.33 15.80
N GLY A 549 14.81 -4.46 15.49
CA GLY A 549 15.57 -4.57 14.25
C GLY A 549 14.67 -4.69 13.02
N THR A 550 14.89 -5.71 12.17
CA THR A 550 14.08 -6.01 10.96
C THR A 550 12.79 -6.79 11.26
N ARG A 551 12.48 -7.04 12.53
CA ARG A 551 11.42 -7.95 12.95
C ARG A 551 10.29 -7.18 13.62
N VAL A 552 9.10 -7.27 13.03
CA VAL A 552 7.85 -6.78 13.63
C VAL A 552 7.14 -7.99 14.22
N ASN A 553 7.11 -8.10 15.53
CA ASN A 553 6.35 -9.13 16.23
C ASN A 553 4.90 -8.69 16.34
N VAL A 554 4.00 -9.60 16.01
CA VAL A 554 2.57 -9.35 16.05
C VAL A 554 1.81 -10.52 16.64
N THR A 555 0.65 -10.25 17.21
CA THR A 555 -0.33 -11.25 17.62
C THR A 555 -1.55 -11.16 16.71
N SER A 556 -2.13 -12.30 16.32
CA SER A 556 -3.36 -12.28 15.54
C SER A 556 -4.49 -11.68 16.38
N VAL A 557 -5.20 -10.74 15.78
CA VAL A 557 -6.35 -10.09 16.43
C VAL A 557 -7.51 -10.10 15.44
N THR A 558 -8.62 -10.75 15.80
CA THR A 558 -9.75 -10.94 14.90
C THR A 558 -10.73 -9.78 15.02
N GLY A 559 -11.11 -9.21 13.86
CA GLY A 559 -12.10 -8.15 13.71
C GLY A 559 -11.57 -6.71 13.82
N HIS A 560 -10.34 -6.49 14.30
CA HIS A 560 -9.81 -5.14 14.49
C HIS A 560 -9.49 -4.54 13.12
N ARG A 561 -10.03 -3.38 12.78
CA ARG A 561 -9.55 -2.66 11.60
C ARG A 561 -8.08 -2.27 11.79
N PRO A 562 -7.33 -2.06 10.70
CA PRO A 562 -5.96 -1.62 10.82
C PRO A 562 -5.91 -0.15 11.26
N THR A 563 -5.35 0.14 12.44
CA THR A 563 -5.14 1.50 12.95
C THR A 563 -4.28 2.33 12.00
N ILE A 564 -3.37 1.70 11.28
CA ILE A 564 -2.61 2.34 10.20
C ILE A 564 -3.12 1.83 8.85
N PRO A 565 -3.71 2.70 8.01
CA PRO A 565 -4.12 2.34 6.68
C PRO A 565 -2.94 1.76 5.91
N SER A 566 -3.13 0.60 5.29
CA SER A 566 -2.10 -0.06 4.48
C SER A 566 -1.59 0.75 3.27
N TRP A 567 -2.14 1.95 3.05
CA TRP A 567 -1.86 2.86 1.96
C TRP A 567 -1.21 4.16 2.44
N SER A 568 -1.16 4.48 3.74
CA SER A 568 -0.75 5.82 4.23
C SER A 568 0.77 6.03 4.35
N GLY A 569 1.55 4.94 4.37
CA GLY A 569 2.97 4.96 4.75
C GLY A 569 3.91 5.79 3.86
N GLU A 570 3.46 6.28 2.70
CA GLU A 570 4.29 7.06 1.76
C GLU A 570 3.69 8.42 1.34
N ALA A 571 2.49 8.78 1.81
CA ALA A 571 1.84 10.05 1.42
C ALA A 571 2.49 11.24 2.16
N ARG A 572 2.74 12.34 1.45
CA ARG A 572 3.14 13.62 2.05
C ARG A 572 1.97 14.23 2.82
N SER A 573 2.29 15.01 3.85
CA SER A 573 1.31 15.84 4.55
C SER A 573 0.83 16.95 3.62
N ARG A 574 -0.37 17.47 3.89
CA ARG A 574 -0.84 18.74 3.31
C ARG A 574 0.15 19.87 3.59
N SER A 575 0.38 20.75 2.60
CA SER A 575 1.21 21.96 2.76
C SER A 575 0.58 23.00 3.69
N ARG A 576 1.38 23.94 4.19
CA ARG A 576 0.91 25.03 5.05
C ARG A 576 -0.03 25.97 4.30
N GLU A 577 0.32 26.29 3.05
CA GLU A 577 -0.47 27.16 2.18
C GLU A 577 -1.82 26.54 1.82
N LEU A 578 -1.86 25.24 1.47
CA LEU A 578 -3.11 24.55 1.22
C LEU A 578 -3.95 24.40 2.50
N SER A 579 -3.31 24.16 3.63
CA SER A 579 -3.99 24.14 4.94
C SER A 579 -4.65 25.49 5.24
N GLN A 580 -3.96 26.60 4.96
CA GLN A 580 -4.50 27.94 5.14
C GLN A 580 -5.71 28.19 4.20
N ALA A 581 -5.60 27.81 2.92
CA ALA A 581 -6.72 27.92 1.98
C ALA A 581 -7.96 27.12 2.43
N LEU A 582 -7.76 25.92 3.01
CA LEU A 582 -8.84 25.11 3.56
C LEU A 582 -9.46 25.75 4.81
N LEU A 583 -8.65 26.29 5.72
CA LEU A 583 -9.13 27.01 6.90
C LEU A 583 -9.96 28.24 6.50
N ASP A 584 -9.53 28.97 5.48
CA ASP A 584 -10.26 30.14 4.95
C ASP A 584 -11.61 29.73 4.34
N LEU A 585 -11.66 28.64 3.56
CA LEU A 585 -12.90 28.11 3.00
C LEU A 585 -13.90 27.72 4.09
N ILE A 586 -13.45 26.94 5.09
CA ILE A 586 -14.28 26.56 6.24
C ILE A 586 -14.77 27.81 6.98
N GLY A 587 -13.85 28.75 7.24
CA GLY A 587 -14.14 30.02 7.91
C GLY A 587 -15.21 30.83 7.18
N HIS A 588 -15.09 31.04 5.87
CA HIS A 588 -16.06 31.78 5.08
C HIS A 588 -17.45 31.11 5.08
N CYS A 589 -17.51 29.78 4.96
CA CYS A 589 -18.77 29.04 5.00
C CYS A 589 -19.47 29.18 6.35
N ILE A 590 -18.72 29.07 7.46
CA ILE A 590 -19.28 29.20 8.81
C ILE A 590 -19.70 30.64 9.11
N ILE A 591 -18.97 31.63 8.62
CA ILE A 591 -19.39 33.04 8.71
C ILE A 591 -20.70 33.27 7.95
N SER A 592 -20.87 32.65 6.77
CA SER A 592 -22.11 32.69 6.01
C SER A 592 -23.27 32.09 6.81
N LEU A 593 -23.09 30.88 7.34
CA LEU A 593 -24.12 30.20 8.15
C LEU A 593 -24.49 31.00 9.40
N ARG A 594 -23.52 31.59 10.11
CA ARG A 594 -23.77 32.45 11.28
C ARG A 594 -24.52 33.74 10.95
N ARG A 595 -24.48 34.19 9.69
CA ARG A 595 -25.24 35.34 9.18
C ARG A 595 -26.58 34.92 8.56
N GLU A 596 -26.99 33.67 8.75
CA GLU A 596 -28.23 33.10 8.18
C GLU A 596 -28.26 33.17 6.64
N HIS A 597 -27.08 33.11 6.01
CA HIS A 597 -26.94 33.05 4.55
C HIS A 597 -26.55 31.64 4.09
N ASP A 598 -27.04 31.24 2.92
CA ASP A 598 -26.72 29.93 2.32
C ASP A 598 -25.27 29.90 1.77
N PRO A 599 -24.37 29.09 2.35
CA PRO A 599 -22.98 28.99 1.90
C PRO A 599 -22.85 28.44 0.47
N ARG A 600 -23.87 27.78 -0.08
CA ARG A 600 -23.87 27.28 -1.47
C ARG A 600 -23.73 28.39 -2.50
N VAL A 601 -24.21 29.60 -2.19
CA VAL A 601 -24.07 30.78 -3.05
C VAL A 601 -22.62 31.21 -3.14
N LEU A 602 -21.94 31.31 -1.99
CA LEU A 602 -20.52 31.62 -1.91
C LEU A 602 -19.67 30.57 -2.66
N LEU A 603 -19.93 29.29 -2.40
CA LEU A 603 -19.18 28.18 -3.00
C LEU A 603 -19.32 28.15 -4.53
N ARG A 604 -20.48 28.49 -5.08
CA ARG A 604 -20.68 28.57 -6.53
C ARG A 604 -20.12 29.83 -7.15
N ASP A 605 -20.49 30.98 -6.60
CA ASP A 605 -20.32 32.27 -7.29
C ASP A 605 -18.94 32.88 -7.04
N VAL A 606 -18.29 32.55 -5.91
CA VAL A 606 -16.94 33.02 -5.56
C VAL A 606 -15.88 31.93 -5.80
N TYR A 607 -16.12 30.71 -5.32
CA TYR A 607 -15.18 29.59 -5.49
C TYR A 607 -15.32 28.84 -6.83
N GLY A 608 -16.35 29.15 -7.63
CA GLY A 608 -16.55 28.54 -8.94
C GLY A 608 -16.86 27.03 -8.90
N LEU A 609 -17.42 26.53 -7.79
CA LEU A 609 -17.69 25.10 -7.61
C LEU A 609 -19.02 24.69 -8.24
N SER A 610 -19.11 23.43 -8.67
CA SER A 610 -20.34 22.85 -9.20
C SER A 610 -21.44 22.80 -8.14
N LYS A 611 -22.70 22.65 -8.57
CA LYS A 611 -23.86 22.55 -7.68
C LYS A 611 -23.72 21.38 -6.71
N ASP A 612 -23.30 20.22 -7.19
CA ASP A 612 -23.21 19.01 -6.37
C ASP A 612 -22.09 19.11 -5.34
N VAL A 613 -20.93 19.65 -5.73
CA VAL A 613 -19.80 19.92 -4.83
C VAL A 613 -20.20 20.91 -3.74
N SER A 614 -20.83 22.02 -4.14
CA SER A 614 -21.29 23.05 -3.20
C SER A 614 -22.30 22.50 -2.20
N ASN A 615 -23.22 21.64 -2.65
CA ASN A 615 -24.21 20.99 -1.80
C ASN A 615 -23.58 20.05 -0.77
N ALA A 616 -22.61 19.24 -1.18
CA ALA A 616 -21.94 18.28 -0.31
C ALA A 616 -21.12 18.98 0.80
N ILE A 617 -20.36 20.01 0.44
CA ILE A 617 -19.58 20.82 1.39
C ILE A 617 -20.52 21.58 2.35
N ALA A 618 -21.52 22.29 1.81
CA ALA A 618 -22.47 23.04 2.62
C ALA A 618 -23.21 22.15 3.62
N ARG A 619 -23.72 20.99 3.16
CA ARG A 619 -24.42 20.02 4.02
C ARG A 619 -23.51 19.54 5.16
N HIS A 620 -22.25 19.24 4.88
CA HIS A 620 -21.31 18.78 5.90
C HIS A 620 -21.03 19.85 6.97
N LEU A 621 -20.87 21.11 6.57
CA LEU A 621 -20.64 22.22 7.51
C LEU A 621 -21.93 22.65 8.24
N GLU A 622 -23.11 22.47 7.62
CA GLU A 622 -24.41 22.61 8.29
C GLU A 622 -24.57 21.55 9.39
N GLU A 623 -24.30 20.28 9.07
CA GLU A 623 -24.28 19.18 10.05
C GLU A 623 -23.31 19.48 11.20
N HIS A 624 -22.12 20.00 10.91
CA HIS A 624 -21.18 20.46 11.93
C HIS A 624 -21.78 21.56 12.81
N SER A 625 -22.44 22.55 12.21
CA SER A 625 -23.02 23.68 12.94
C SER A 625 -24.15 23.31 13.90
N LEU A 626 -24.80 22.15 13.70
CA LEU A 626 -25.78 21.60 14.64
C LEU A 626 -25.12 21.11 15.93
N ASP A 627 -23.91 20.55 15.83
CA ASP A 627 -23.15 20.03 16.97
C ASP A 627 -22.31 21.14 17.64
N SER A 628 -21.65 22.00 16.83
CA SER A 628 -20.80 23.08 17.32
C SER A 628 -20.70 24.24 16.33
N PHE A 629 -20.92 25.47 16.82
CA PHE A 629 -20.63 26.67 16.04
C PHE A 629 -19.13 27.00 15.97
N GLN A 630 -18.27 26.30 16.72
CA GLN A 630 -16.83 26.51 16.70
C GLN A 630 -16.22 25.69 15.57
N VAL A 631 -15.31 26.28 14.80
CA VAL A 631 -14.51 25.61 13.76
C VAL A 631 -13.03 25.93 13.95
N PRO A 632 -12.12 25.06 13.51
CA PRO A 632 -10.73 25.47 13.33
C PRO A 632 -10.67 26.65 12.37
N ASP A 633 -9.82 27.63 12.69
CA ASP A 633 -9.46 28.76 11.84
C ASP A 633 -7.94 29.01 12.04
N SER A 634 -7.32 29.94 11.31
CA SER A 634 -5.88 30.22 11.41
C SER A 634 -5.39 30.53 12.84
N ASN A 635 -6.28 31.03 13.69
CA ASN A 635 -6.02 31.46 15.05
C ASN A 635 -6.73 30.56 16.09
N ARG A 636 -7.25 29.40 15.68
CA ARG A 636 -8.02 28.52 16.55
C ARG A 636 -7.78 27.05 16.28
N ILE A 637 -7.62 26.31 17.38
CA ILE A 637 -7.68 24.85 17.42
C ILE A 637 -8.81 24.44 18.36
N LEU A 638 -9.53 23.39 17.98
CA LEU A 638 -10.58 22.80 18.80
C LEU A 638 -10.04 21.58 19.53
N VAL A 639 -10.27 21.50 20.84
CA VAL A 639 -9.96 20.34 21.68
C VAL A 639 -11.26 19.85 22.28
N GLU A 640 -11.76 18.73 21.78
CA GLU A 640 -12.99 18.09 22.20
C GLU A 640 -12.65 16.90 23.11
N GLN A 641 -12.85 17.05 24.42
CA GLN A 641 -12.66 15.98 25.39
C GLN A 641 -13.92 15.11 25.43
N VAL A 642 -13.79 13.86 25.01
CA VAL A 642 -14.87 12.88 24.97
C VAL A 642 -15.02 12.21 26.33
N ILE A 643 -16.19 12.36 26.96
CA ILE A 643 -16.44 11.94 28.36
C ILE A 643 -17.09 10.55 28.51
N THR A 644 -17.34 9.86 27.40
CA THR A 644 -18.07 8.57 27.37
C THR A 644 -17.17 7.33 27.46
N GLY A 645 -15.84 7.50 27.51
CA GLY A 645 -14.87 6.40 27.52
C GLY A 645 -14.25 6.10 28.88
N ALA A 646 -13.76 4.87 29.06
CA ALA A 646 -13.02 4.44 30.27
C ALA A 646 -11.69 5.21 30.49
N PHE A 647 -11.17 5.84 29.44
CA PHE A 647 -9.97 6.66 29.48
C PHE A 647 -10.26 8.04 28.87
N PRO A 648 -9.67 9.12 29.43
CA PRO A 648 -9.72 10.45 28.84
C PRO A 648 -9.25 10.43 27.39
N THR A 649 -10.13 10.89 26.50
CA THR A 649 -9.92 10.88 25.05
C THR A 649 -10.12 12.30 24.53
N TYR A 650 -9.13 12.83 23.83
CA TYR A 650 -9.12 14.18 23.29
C TYR A 650 -9.10 14.11 21.77
N MET A 651 -10.13 14.63 21.12
CA MET A 651 -10.18 14.85 19.68
C MET A 651 -9.77 16.29 19.39
N ILE A 652 -8.65 16.48 18.71
CA ILE A 652 -8.04 17.79 18.46
C ILE A 652 -8.14 18.08 16.98
N THR A 653 -9.02 18.99 16.61
CA THR A 653 -9.28 19.36 15.21
C THR A 653 -8.53 20.64 14.87
N THR A 654 -7.57 20.54 13.94
CA THR A 654 -6.67 21.65 13.57
C THR A 654 -6.81 22.07 12.11
N CYS A 655 -7.11 21.12 11.21
CA CYS A 655 -7.12 21.30 9.75
C CYS A 655 -5.79 21.81 9.14
N ARG A 656 -4.66 21.61 9.84
CA ARG A 656 -3.32 22.13 9.47
C ARG A 656 -2.38 21.09 8.85
N GLY A 657 -2.91 19.97 8.39
CA GLY A 657 -2.12 18.89 7.82
C GLY A 657 -1.49 17.97 8.87
N ARG A 658 -1.14 16.76 8.43
CA ARG A 658 -0.59 15.71 9.29
C ARG A 658 0.73 16.09 9.95
N GLY A 659 1.60 16.84 9.26
CA GLY A 659 2.88 17.31 9.77
C GLY A 659 2.72 18.18 11.02
N PHE A 660 1.79 19.13 11.00
CA PHE A 660 1.45 19.98 12.16
C PHE A 660 0.84 19.15 13.28
N ASN A 661 -0.11 18.26 12.95
CA ASN A 661 -0.77 17.40 13.93
C ASN A 661 0.25 16.49 14.64
N THR A 662 1.23 15.96 13.90
CA THR A 662 2.30 15.12 14.46
C THR A 662 3.20 15.93 15.42
N ALA A 663 3.59 17.15 15.03
CA ALA A 663 4.36 18.04 15.90
C ALA A 663 3.61 18.34 17.21
N LEU A 664 2.34 18.72 17.11
CA LEU A 664 1.48 19.00 18.25
C LEU A 664 1.30 17.76 19.14
N GLY A 665 1.10 16.58 18.54
CA GLY A 665 0.95 15.33 19.28
C GLY A 665 2.22 14.91 20.02
N TYR A 666 3.40 15.09 19.42
CA TYR A 666 4.67 14.83 20.09
C TYR A 666 4.91 15.80 21.24
N PHE A 667 4.55 17.07 21.06
CA PHE A 667 4.61 18.04 22.14
C PHE A 667 3.69 17.64 23.31
N MET A 668 2.43 17.33 23.02
CA MET A 668 1.46 16.91 24.04
C MET A 668 1.84 15.61 24.74
N ALA A 669 2.40 14.64 23.99
CA ALA A 669 2.88 13.39 24.55
C ALA A 669 4.10 13.59 25.45
N GLY A 670 5.06 14.43 25.05
CA GLY A 670 6.20 14.79 25.89
C GLY A 670 5.77 15.50 27.17
N LEU A 671 4.75 16.36 27.12
CA LEU A 671 4.15 16.97 28.31
C LEU A 671 3.46 15.94 29.21
N ALA A 672 2.71 15.01 28.64
CA ALA A 672 2.06 13.94 29.39
C ALA A 672 3.11 13.08 30.12
N GLU A 673 4.17 12.65 29.43
CA GLU A 673 5.27 11.88 30.02
C GLU A 673 5.98 12.65 31.14
N ALA A 674 6.24 13.96 30.95
CA ALA A 674 6.83 14.81 31.98
C ALA A 674 5.98 14.91 33.26
N ASN A 675 4.65 14.74 33.13
CA ASN A 675 3.70 14.72 34.24
C ASN A 675 3.35 13.30 34.72
N ASN A 676 4.10 12.27 34.30
CA ASN A 676 3.84 10.85 34.61
C ASN A 676 2.45 10.36 34.13
N ILE A 677 1.91 10.96 33.08
CA ILE A 677 0.67 10.54 32.42
C ILE A 677 1.07 9.69 31.21
N ASN A 678 0.60 8.44 31.16
CA ASN A 678 0.90 7.55 30.06
C ASN A 678 -0.03 7.86 28.87
N VAL A 679 0.55 8.01 27.67
CA VAL A 679 -0.21 8.10 26.42
C VAL A 679 -0.52 6.68 25.95
N ILE A 680 -1.79 6.32 26.01
CA ILE A 680 -2.30 5.00 25.64
C ILE A 680 -2.36 4.87 24.12
N GLU A 681 -2.84 5.92 23.45
CA GLU A 681 -3.12 5.90 22.02
C GLU A 681 -2.93 7.30 21.43
N MET A 682 -2.42 7.36 20.20
CA MET A 682 -2.18 8.59 19.47
C MET A 682 -2.32 8.33 17.97
N SER A 683 -3.31 8.98 17.35
CA SER A 683 -3.66 8.80 15.94
C SER A 683 -3.74 10.16 15.24
N PHE A 684 -3.33 10.21 13.97
CA PHE A 684 -3.24 11.45 13.20
C PHE A 684 -3.81 11.28 11.80
N ASP A 685 -4.49 12.31 11.31
CA ASP A 685 -4.76 12.51 9.90
C ASP A 685 -4.43 13.94 9.47
N GLU A 686 -4.89 14.36 8.29
CA GLU A 686 -4.65 15.72 7.78
C GLU A 686 -5.46 16.79 8.54
N ASN A 687 -6.54 16.42 9.24
CA ASN A 687 -7.47 17.36 9.85
C ASN A 687 -7.39 17.40 11.39
N GLY A 688 -6.86 16.38 12.03
CA GLY A 688 -6.74 16.35 13.48
C GLY A 688 -5.81 15.29 14.06
N LEU A 689 -5.83 15.27 15.38
CA LEU A 689 -5.09 14.39 16.27
C LEU A 689 -6.06 13.82 17.30
N LEU A 690 -6.02 12.50 17.51
CA LEU A 690 -6.70 11.84 18.62
C LEU A 690 -5.67 11.39 19.64
N LEU A 691 -5.83 11.84 20.89
CA LEU A 691 -4.94 11.50 22.00
C LEU A 691 -5.73 10.85 23.13
N LYS A 692 -5.30 9.66 23.57
CA LYS A 692 -5.89 8.95 24.69
C LYS A 692 -4.87 8.78 25.81
N THR A 693 -5.23 9.18 27.02
CA THR A 693 -4.30 9.20 28.17
C THR A 693 -4.81 8.34 29.31
N SER A 694 -3.90 7.91 30.19
CA SER A 694 -4.26 7.14 31.39
C SER A 694 -5.01 7.94 32.44
N GLN A 695 -4.85 9.27 32.43
CA GLN A 695 -5.43 10.22 33.37
C GLN A 695 -5.82 11.50 32.63
N GLU A 696 -6.74 12.29 33.19
CA GLU A 696 -7.09 13.58 32.60
C GLU A 696 -5.87 14.50 32.64
N VAL A 697 -5.55 15.11 31.50
CA VAL A 697 -4.57 16.18 31.42
C VAL A 697 -5.27 17.48 31.83
N ASP A 698 -4.74 18.16 32.84
CA ASP A 698 -5.25 19.48 33.25
C ASP A 698 -5.08 20.49 32.11
N PRO A 699 -6.15 21.10 31.56
CA PRO A 699 -6.04 22.11 30.52
C PRO A 699 -5.22 23.34 30.93
N GLY A 700 -5.18 23.69 32.23
CA GLY A 700 -4.35 24.78 32.75
C GLY A 700 -2.85 24.51 32.62
N SER A 701 -2.44 23.26 32.85
CA SER A 701 -1.06 22.81 32.63
C SER A 701 -0.64 22.89 31.16
N MET A 702 -1.54 22.56 30.22
CA MET A 702 -1.29 22.73 28.79
C MET A 702 -1.08 24.20 28.43
N TYR A 703 -1.95 25.10 28.93
CA TYR A 703 -1.81 26.54 28.71
C TYR A 703 -0.50 27.10 29.27
N THR A 704 -0.04 26.57 30.41
CA THR A 704 1.24 26.97 31.03
C THR A 704 2.42 26.49 30.19
N ALA A 705 2.40 25.25 29.72
CA ALA A 705 3.44 24.71 28.84
C ALA A 705 3.52 25.47 27.50
N PHE A 706 2.38 25.86 26.92
CA PHE A 706 2.34 26.74 25.75
C PHE A 706 2.94 28.12 26.06
N ARG A 707 2.76 28.63 27.29
CA ARG A 707 3.31 29.91 27.73
C ARG A 707 4.83 29.91 27.95
N GLU A 708 5.40 28.80 28.40
CA GLU A 708 6.83 28.67 28.65
C GLU A 708 7.64 28.51 27.34
N ASN A 709 6.98 28.23 26.22
CA ASN A 709 7.58 28.08 24.89
C ASN A 709 8.73 27.05 24.80
N ASN A 710 8.76 26.05 25.69
CA ASN A 710 9.80 25.01 25.74
C ASN A 710 9.52 23.81 24.78
N HIS A 711 8.66 24.01 23.78
CA HIS A 711 8.11 22.94 22.96
C HIS A 711 9.17 22.19 22.15
N ILE A 712 10.21 22.89 21.67
CA ILE A 712 11.34 22.29 20.95
C ILE A 712 12.03 21.25 21.84
N ASP A 713 12.43 21.62 23.06
CA ASP A 713 13.11 20.73 24.00
C ASP A 713 12.25 19.51 24.38
N VAL A 714 10.96 19.72 24.57
CA VAL A 714 10.00 18.65 24.90
C VAL A 714 9.87 17.66 23.75
N ILE A 715 9.71 18.16 22.51
CA ILE A 715 9.63 17.33 21.31
C ILE A 715 10.94 16.57 21.11
N GLU A 716 12.10 17.22 21.25
CA GLU A 716 13.40 16.58 21.08
C GLU A 716 13.60 15.38 22.01
N ARG A 717 13.24 15.53 23.29
CA ARG A 717 13.37 14.44 24.28
C ARG A 717 12.45 13.27 23.93
N TYR A 718 11.24 13.56 23.49
CA TYR A 718 10.25 12.55 23.11
C TYR A 718 10.68 11.79 21.84
N VAL A 719 11.14 12.51 20.81
CA VAL A 719 11.47 11.97 19.49
C VAL A 719 12.56 10.89 19.55
N ILE A 720 13.56 11.00 20.42
CA ILE A 720 14.68 10.03 20.52
C ILE A 720 14.22 8.58 20.75
N ASN A 721 13.05 8.40 21.39
CA ASN A 721 12.48 7.10 21.72
C ASN A 721 11.52 6.56 20.66
N THR A 722 11.29 7.30 19.57
CA THR A 722 10.34 6.93 18.51
C THR A 722 10.97 6.04 17.43
N GLN A 723 10.14 5.30 16.69
CA GLN A 723 10.60 4.49 15.54
C GLN A 723 11.09 5.36 14.37
N ILE A 724 10.53 6.56 14.20
CA ILE A 724 10.96 7.50 13.18
C ILE A 724 12.41 7.96 13.41
N PHE A 725 12.82 8.17 14.67
CA PHE A 725 14.21 8.47 15.03
C PHE A 725 15.17 7.34 14.68
N ALA A 726 14.84 6.09 15.04
CA ALA A 726 15.66 4.93 14.70
C ALA A 726 15.82 4.75 13.18
N LYS A 727 14.78 5.08 12.40
CA LYS A 727 14.84 5.10 10.93
C LYS A 727 15.75 6.23 10.43
N ARG A 728 15.54 7.48 10.85
CA ARG A 728 16.35 8.62 10.38
C ARG A 728 17.81 8.49 10.77
N PHE A 729 18.12 8.03 11.98
CA PHE A 729 19.49 7.74 12.39
C PHE A 729 20.19 6.75 11.45
N ARG A 730 19.49 5.70 11.01
CA ARG A 730 20.03 4.72 10.05
C ARG A 730 20.31 5.35 8.68
N GLU A 731 19.44 6.24 8.22
CA GLU A 731 19.62 6.97 6.96
C GLU A 731 20.81 7.93 7.05
N VAL A 732 20.90 8.70 8.13
CA VAL A 732 22.02 9.60 8.47
C VAL A 732 23.35 8.84 8.52
N ALA A 733 23.42 7.72 9.24
CA ALA A 733 24.63 6.91 9.34
C ALA A 733 25.09 6.31 7.99
N GLY A 734 24.15 6.05 7.08
CA GLY A 734 24.44 5.64 5.71
C GLY A 734 24.92 6.80 4.84
N ARG A 735 24.24 7.95 4.94
CA ARG A 735 24.51 9.16 4.16
C ARG A 735 25.86 9.79 4.52
N SER A 736 26.25 9.72 5.79
CA SER A 736 27.57 10.16 6.29
C SER A 736 28.74 9.24 5.89
N LEU A 737 28.47 8.13 5.19
CA LEU A 737 29.45 7.11 4.80
C LEU A 737 30.16 6.40 5.97
N ILE A 738 29.67 6.56 7.19
CA ILE A 738 30.15 5.81 8.37
C ILE A 738 29.78 4.34 8.20
N ILE A 739 28.53 4.05 7.81
CA ILE A 739 28.10 2.71 7.42
C ILE A 739 27.94 2.68 5.89
N PRO A 740 28.98 2.29 5.13
CA PRO A 740 28.86 2.18 3.68
C PRO A 740 27.98 1.00 3.30
N LYS A 741 27.16 1.14 2.25
CA LYS A 741 26.36 0.03 1.69
C LYS A 741 27.21 -0.92 0.85
N ARG A 742 28.20 -0.37 0.15
CA ARG A 742 29.12 -1.13 -0.70
C ARG A 742 30.57 -0.77 -0.39
N ILE A 743 31.42 -1.79 -0.41
CA ILE A 743 32.88 -1.65 -0.35
C ILE A 743 33.43 -2.44 -1.53
N GLY A 744 33.63 -1.75 -2.66
CA GLY A 744 34.10 -2.36 -3.90
C GLY A 744 33.01 -3.19 -4.57
N ALA A 745 33.27 -4.49 -4.77
CA ALA A 745 32.30 -5.43 -5.34
C ALA A 745 31.38 -6.05 -4.28
N GLU A 746 31.71 -5.92 -3.00
CA GLU A 746 30.93 -6.48 -1.91
C GLU A 746 29.82 -5.51 -1.50
N GLU A 747 28.59 -6.02 -1.50
CA GLU A 747 27.39 -5.30 -1.07
C GLU A 747 26.92 -5.86 0.27
N ILE A 748 26.75 -4.95 1.24
CA ILE A 748 26.20 -5.30 2.54
C ILE A 748 24.70 -5.54 2.38
N SER A 749 24.21 -6.67 2.88
CA SER A 749 22.78 -6.94 2.86
C SER A 749 22.00 -5.92 3.70
N PRO A 750 20.74 -5.59 3.37
CA PRO A 750 19.93 -4.65 4.16
C PRO A 750 19.84 -5.03 5.65
N GLN A 751 19.81 -6.34 5.96
CA GLN A 751 19.80 -6.84 7.32
C GLN A 751 21.09 -6.52 8.09
N GLN A 752 22.26 -6.75 7.47
CA GLN A 752 23.55 -6.43 8.06
C GLN A 752 23.73 -4.92 8.24
N PHE A 753 23.28 -4.12 7.27
CA PHE A 753 23.30 -2.66 7.36
C PHE A 753 22.50 -2.18 8.57
N GLN A 754 21.30 -2.73 8.76
CA GLN A 754 20.44 -2.39 9.89
C GLN A 754 21.05 -2.80 11.23
N GLN A 755 21.63 -4.01 11.34
CA GLN A 755 22.30 -4.45 12.57
C GLN A 755 23.47 -3.52 12.95
N ARG A 756 24.28 -3.10 11.97
CA ARG A 756 25.36 -2.15 12.20
C ARG A 756 24.83 -0.79 12.65
N ALA A 757 23.78 -0.28 12.00
CA ALA A 757 23.16 0.99 12.36
C ALA A 757 22.52 0.97 13.76
N GLU A 758 21.93 -0.15 14.16
CA GLU A 758 21.36 -0.33 15.50
C GLU A 758 22.46 -0.40 16.57
N ALA A 759 23.54 -1.14 16.32
CA ALA A 759 24.71 -1.14 17.20
C ALA A 759 25.33 0.26 17.34
N LEU A 760 25.44 0.99 16.23
CA LEU A 760 25.91 2.38 16.23
C LEU A 760 24.95 3.29 17.01
N LEU A 761 23.64 3.16 16.83
CA LEU A 761 22.64 3.94 17.57
C LEU A 761 22.76 3.71 19.09
N GLN A 762 22.92 2.46 19.54
CA GLN A 762 23.08 2.16 20.97
C GLN A 762 24.38 2.76 21.54
N LYS A 763 25.48 2.74 20.77
CA LYS A 763 26.73 3.42 21.15
C LYS A 763 26.53 4.94 21.26
N HIS A 764 25.88 5.55 20.28
CA HIS A 764 25.71 7.00 20.24
C HIS A 764 24.71 7.54 21.27
N ARG A 765 23.74 6.73 21.71
CA ARG A 765 22.82 7.09 22.81
C ARG A 765 23.52 7.38 24.14
N THR A 766 24.72 6.85 24.35
CA THR A 766 25.50 7.09 25.58
C THR A 766 26.57 8.17 25.42
N LEU A 767 26.73 8.75 24.23
CA LEU A 767 27.71 9.80 23.96
C LEU A 767 27.04 11.17 24.09
N ASP A 768 27.60 12.02 24.97
CA ASP A 768 27.23 13.43 25.00
C ASP A 768 27.70 14.11 23.70
N GLY A 769 26.85 14.96 23.11
CA GLY A 769 27.21 15.72 21.90
C GLY A 769 27.26 14.91 20.59
N SER A 770 26.69 13.71 20.52
CA SER A 770 26.74 12.89 19.28
C SER A 770 26.17 13.60 18.03
N LEU A 771 27.02 13.95 17.06
CA LEU A 771 26.65 14.54 15.75
C LEU A 771 25.56 13.78 14.99
N LEU A 772 25.65 12.44 14.92
CA LEU A 772 24.68 11.63 14.19
C LEU A 772 23.28 11.67 14.82
N MET A 773 23.22 11.81 16.14
CA MET A 773 21.94 11.95 16.84
C MET A 773 21.37 13.34 16.60
N ARG A 774 22.20 14.39 16.67
CA ARG A 774 21.82 15.77 16.36
C ARG A 774 21.26 15.87 14.93
N GLU A 775 21.96 15.30 13.95
CA GLU A 775 21.49 15.30 12.56
C GLU A 775 20.19 14.50 12.36
N ALA A 776 20.05 13.35 13.03
CA ALA A 776 18.82 12.58 12.97
C ALA A 776 17.62 13.34 13.56
N LYS A 777 17.84 14.13 14.63
CA LYS A 777 16.81 15.05 15.15
C LYS A 777 16.50 16.15 14.13
N ASN A 778 17.53 16.82 13.62
CA ASN A 778 17.36 17.92 12.65
C ASN A 778 16.55 17.48 11.43
N GLU A 779 16.82 16.29 10.88
CA GLU A 779 16.08 15.75 9.73
C GLU A 779 14.59 15.51 10.06
N ILE A 780 14.25 15.09 11.28
CA ILE A 780 12.85 14.90 11.72
C ILE A 780 12.16 16.26 11.89
N MET A 781 12.81 17.17 12.62
CA MET A 781 12.27 18.49 12.94
C MET A 781 12.02 19.33 11.69
N PHE A 782 12.81 19.11 10.63
CA PHE A 782 12.65 19.79 9.35
C PHE A 782 11.70 19.07 8.39
N GLY A 783 11.80 17.74 8.26
CA GLY A 783 11.19 17.01 7.14
C GLY A 783 9.98 16.14 7.48
N ASP A 784 9.82 15.71 8.73
CA ASP A 784 8.78 14.75 9.13
C ASP A 784 7.62 15.42 9.90
N ILE A 785 7.89 16.53 10.58
CA ILE A 785 6.90 17.30 11.35
C ILE A 785 6.95 18.78 10.94
N ASP A 786 5.81 19.48 11.05
CA ASP A 786 5.75 20.92 10.77
C ASP A 786 6.01 21.73 12.05
N LEU A 787 7.29 21.82 12.42
CA LEU A 787 7.70 22.60 13.60
C LEU A 787 7.49 24.10 13.38
N ILE A 788 7.70 24.60 12.16
CA ILE A 788 7.54 26.03 11.84
C ILE A 788 6.09 26.46 12.03
N GLY A 789 5.13 25.66 11.53
CA GLY A 789 3.71 25.91 11.73
C GLY A 789 3.30 25.85 13.20
N LEU A 790 3.80 24.85 13.94
CA LEU A 790 3.54 24.74 15.39
C LEU A 790 4.10 25.95 16.14
N GLU A 791 5.37 26.31 15.94
CA GLU A 791 6.00 27.46 16.57
C GLU A 791 5.23 28.76 16.27
N GLY A 792 4.85 28.99 15.01
CA GLY A 792 4.04 30.15 14.63
C GLY A 792 2.69 30.21 15.35
N PHE A 793 2.01 29.08 15.50
CA PHE A 793 0.76 29.00 16.26
C PHE A 793 0.97 29.24 17.77
N LEU A 794 2.04 28.70 18.35
CA LEU A 794 2.37 28.89 19.77
C LEU A 794 2.77 30.34 20.08
N GLN A 795 3.55 30.99 19.21
CA GLN A 795 3.85 32.41 19.31
C GLN A 795 2.57 33.26 19.24
N SER A 796 1.63 32.89 18.36
CA SER A 796 0.33 33.57 18.27
C SER A 796 -0.52 33.35 19.54
N CYS A 797 -0.40 32.20 20.20
CA CYS A 797 -1.03 31.97 21.51
C CYS A 797 -0.40 32.87 22.60
N LEU A 798 0.92 33.09 22.55
CA LEU A 798 1.64 33.97 23.49
C LEU A 798 1.26 35.44 23.33
N SER A 799 1.11 35.91 22.09
CA SER A 799 0.65 37.28 21.79
C SER A 799 -0.83 37.52 22.09
N GLY A 800 -1.62 36.44 22.24
CA GLY A 800 -3.06 36.48 22.45
C GLY A 800 -3.89 36.54 21.15
N ASP A 801 -3.24 36.38 20.00
CA ASP A 801 -3.89 36.40 18.68
C ASP A 801 -4.53 35.06 18.32
N ALA A 802 -4.02 33.96 18.89
CA ALA A 802 -4.56 32.61 18.74
C ALA A 802 -5.08 32.02 20.06
N ARG A 803 -6.02 31.07 19.97
CA ARG A 803 -6.66 30.43 21.12
C ARG A 803 -6.94 28.95 20.91
N ILE A 804 -6.89 28.21 22.01
CA ILE A 804 -7.29 26.80 22.06
C ILE A 804 -8.67 26.75 22.73
N VAL A 805 -9.66 26.20 22.04
CA VAL A 805 -11.02 26.04 22.56
C VAL A 805 -11.19 24.62 23.07
N HIS A 806 -11.16 24.46 24.38
CA HIS A 806 -11.43 23.17 25.03
C HIS A 806 -12.92 23.03 25.36
N THR A 807 -13.54 21.92 24.95
CA THR A 807 -14.95 21.62 25.21
C THR A 807 -15.09 20.15 25.60
N LYS A 808 -15.89 19.86 26.64
CA LYS A 808 -16.27 18.50 27.01
C LYS A 808 -17.50 18.09 26.20
N VAL A 809 -17.43 16.96 25.51
CA VAL A 809 -18.48 16.48 24.61
C VAL A 809 -18.76 14.99 24.85
N VAL A 810 -19.97 14.56 24.52
CA VAL A 810 -20.35 13.13 24.53
C VAL A 810 -19.81 12.45 23.27
N ILE A 811 -19.82 13.18 22.15
CA ILE A 811 -19.38 12.76 20.81
C ILE A 811 -18.63 13.94 20.20
N PRO A 812 -17.51 13.74 19.50
CA PRO A 812 -16.86 14.81 18.75
C PRO A 812 -17.77 15.46 17.70
N SER A 813 -17.47 16.71 17.37
CA SER A 813 -18.11 17.41 16.27
C SER A 813 -17.92 16.72 14.92
N ARG A 814 -18.74 17.07 13.94
CA ARG A 814 -18.72 16.46 12.59
C ARG A 814 -17.33 16.48 11.93
N LEU A 815 -16.57 17.58 12.08
CA LEU A 815 -15.20 17.70 11.56
C LEU A 815 -14.20 16.76 12.25
N GLY A 816 -14.36 16.51 13.55
CA GLY A 816 -13.48 15.59 14.30
C GLY A 816 -13.92 14.12 14.23
N MET A 817 -15.14 13.88 13.77
CA MET A 817 -15.76 12.56 13.79
C MET A 817 -15.09 11.54 12.86
N SER A 818 -14.50 12.00 11.75
CA SER A 818 -13.84 11.13 10.76
C SER A 818 -12.68 10.34 11.39
N LEU A 819 -11.73 11.05 12.02
CA LEU A 819 -10.61 10.45 12.74
C LEU A 819 -11.07 9.63 13.95
N TYR A 820 -12.04 10.17 14.71
CA TYR A 820 -12.62 9.46 15.85
C TYR A 820 -13.24 8.13 15.43
N MET A 821 -14.06 8.09 14.37
CA MET A 821 -14.62 6.85 13.84
C MET A 821 -13.53 5.88 13.36
N SER A 822 -12.50 6.38 12.67
CA SER A 822 -11.37 5.55 12.24
C SER A 822 -10.67 4.88 13.43
N ALA A 823 -10.49 5.60 14.54
CA ALA A 823 -9.88 5.07 15.77
C ALA A 823 -10.85 4.19 16.59
N PHE A 824 -12.16 4.43 16.53
CA PHE A 824 -13.18 3.66 17.26
C PHE A 824 -13.65 2.39 16.54
N GLU A 825 -13.62 2.35 15.20
CA GLU A 825 -13.85 1.12 14.44
C GLU A 825 -12.82 0.03 14.79
N ASP A 826 -11.65 0.41 15.31
CA ASP A 826 -10.64 -0.51 15.84
C ASP A 826 -11.05 -1.16 17.17
N LEU A 827 -11.98 -0.57 17.93
CA LEU A 827 -12.61 -1.20 19.11
C LEU A 827 -13.82 -2.09 18.75
N MET A 828 -14.46 -1.81 17.61
CA MET A 828 -15.65 -2.51 17.09
C MET A 828 -15.34 -3.82 16.35
N SER A 829 -14.12 -4.33 16.53
CA SER A 829 -13.81 -5.70 16.20
C SER A 829 -14.63 -6.68 16.99
N MET A 830 -14.93 -7.81 16.35
CA MET A 830 -15.84 -8.89 16.74
C MET A 830 -15.87 -9.36 18.22
N LYS A 831 -15.00 -8.90 19.11
CA LYS A 831 -15.09 -9.18 20.56
C LYS A 831 -16.03 -8.27 21.34
N THR A 832 -16.47 -7.14 20.76
CA THR A 832 -17.16 -6.12 21.55
C THR A 832 -18.29 -5.44 20.79
N ARG A 833 -19.09 -6.18 20.02
CA ARG A 833 -20.37 -5.65 19.53
C ARG A 833 -21.48 -5.82 20.57
N ALA A 834 -21.72 -7.01 21.09
CA ALA A 834 -22.79 -7.22 22.07
C ALA A 834 -22.53 -6.51 23.42
N PHE A 835 -21.29 -6.52 23.91
CA PHE A 835 -20.95 -5.90 25.20
C PHE A 835 -20.83 -4.37 25.16
N LEU A 836 -20.40 -3.75 24.04
CA LEU A 836 -20.33 -2.27 23.92
C LEU A 836 -21.60 -1.65 23.34
N VAL A 837 -22.51 -2.41 22.72
CA VAL A 837 -23.84 -1.87 22.35
C VAL A 837 -24.63 -1.44 23.61
N LYS A 838 -24.30 -1.99 24.78
CA LYS A 838 -24.85 -1.55 26.07
C LYS A 838 -24.24 -0.24 26.60
N ASP A 839 -23.02 0.11 26.17
CA ASP A 839 -22.23 1.25 26.65
C ASP A 839 -22.11 2.40 25.63
N ILE A 840 -22.48 2.18 24.36
CA ILE A 840 -22.45 3.20 23.30
C ILE A 840 -23.80 3.90 23.20
N ASP A 841 -23.77 5.23 23.19
CA ASP A 841 -24.96 6.05 22.98
C ASP A 841 -25.68 5.65 21.66
N PRO A 842 -26.99 5.34 21.69
CA PRO A 842 -27.77 4.95 20.52
C PRO A 842 -27.63 5.92 19.33
N THR A 843 -27.39 7.21 19.61
CA THR A 843 -27.18 8.26 18.62
C THR A 843 -25.85 8.09 17.87
N ILE A 844 -24.80 7.57 18.52
CA ILE A 844 -23.52 7.20 17.88
C ILE A 844 -23.75 6.00 16.96
N LEU A 845 -24.48 4.98 17.43
CA LEU A 845 -24.79 3.78 16.64
C LEU A 845 -25.65 4.11 15.40
N GLN A 846 -26.60 5.03 15.55
CA GLN A 846 -27.45 5.52 14.46
C GLN A 846 -26.63 6.31 13.41
N ARG A 847 -25.69 7.16 13.86
CA ARG A 847 -24.74 7.85 12.97
C ARG A 847 -23.74 6.88 12.31
N LEU A 848 -23.40 5.75 12.95
CA LEU A 848 -22.48 4.72 12.45
C LEU A 848 -23.09 3.78 11.42
N LEU A 849 -24.38 3.40 11.56
CA LEU A 849 -24.99 2.35 10.75
C LEU A 849 -25.75 2.86 9.52
N GLY A 850 -26.00 4.17 9.43
CA GLY A 850 -26.74 4.77 8.31
C GLY A 850 -28.06 4.05 8.01
N THR A 851 -28.46 3.99 6.74
CA THR A 851 -29.73 3.43 6.21
C THR A 851 -30.13 1.99 6.63
N ARG A 852 -29.35 1.29 7.48
CA ARG A 852 -29.80 0.06 8.17
C ARG A 852 -30.96 0.29 9.15
N SER A 853 -31.37 1.55 9.37
CA SER A 853 -32.58 1.90 10.14
C SER A 853 -33.90 1.44 9.50
N LEU A 854 -33.90 0.75 8.35
CA LEU A 854 -35.09 0.10 7.79
C LEU A 854 -35.38 -1.26 8.46
N ALA A 855 -34.40 -1.88 9.13
CA ALA A 855 -34.58 -3.17 9.78
C ALA A 855 -35.42 -3.11 11.08
N THR A 856 -35.69 -1.91 11.59
CA THR A 856 -36.50 -1.65 12.79
C THR A 856 -38.01 -1.57 12.52
N GLU A 857 -38.46 -1.87 11.30
CA GLU A 857 -39.88 -1.76 10.90
C GLU A 857 -40.60 -3.12 10.67
N LEU A 858 -39.98 -4.26 10.98
CA LEU A 858 -40.62 -5.57 10.81
C LEU A 858 -41.71 -5.79 11.87
N SER A 859 -42.96 -5.98 11.44
CA SER A 859 -44.07 -6.27 12.35
C SER A 859 -44.08 -7.73 12.81
N SER A 860 -44.55 -7.99 14.03
CA SER A 860 -44.69 -9.35 14.58
C SER A 860 -45.57 -10.26 13.71
N GLU A 861 -46.55 -9.68 13.00
CA GLU A 861 -47.44 -10.40 12.08
C GLU A 861 -46.70 -10.88 10.81
N GLN A 862 -45.83 -10.04 10.23
CA GLN A 862 -44.99 -10.41 9.08
C GLN A 862 -44.03 -11.56 9.42
N LEU A 863 -43.41 -11.50 10.61
CA LEU A 863 -42.51 -12.56 11.08
C LEU A 863 -43.26 -13.86 11.34
N SER A 864 -44.38 -13.80 12.07
CA SER A 864 -45.20 -14.99 12.35
C SER A 864 -45.66 -15.68 11.06
N SER A 865 -46.10 -14.91 10.06
CA SER A 865 -46.49 -15.44 8.75
C SER A 865 -45.30 -16.07 8.00
N TYR A 866 -44.15 -15.40 7.94
CA TYR A 866 -42.96 -15.91 7.25
C TYR A 866 -42.46 -17.24 7.83
N TYR A 867 -42.29 -17.33 9.16
CA TYR A 867 -41.80 -18.54 9.81
C TYR A 867 -42.84 -19.67 9.82
N SER A 868 -44.14 -19.33 9.95
CA SER A 868 -45.20 -20.32 9.77
C SER A 868 -45.19 -20.91 8.35
N ASN A 869 -44.96 -20.11 7.31
CA ASN A 869 -44.95 -20.61 5.92
C ASN A 869 -43.74 -21.50 5.56
N LYS A 870 -42.66 -21.52 6.35
CA LYS A 870 -41.48 -22.36 6.10
C LYS A 870 -41.76 -23.86 6.20
N ALA A 871 -42.60 -24.26 7.14
CA ALA A 871 -42.91 -25.66 7.39
C ALA A 871 -44.19 -26.08 6.62
N PRO A 872 -44.21 -27.23 5.92
CA PRO A 872 -45.41 -27.67 5.19
C PRO A 872 -46.49 -28.20 6.14
N VAL A 873 -47.76 -28.18 5.74
CA VAL A 873 -48.80 -29.03 6.35
C VAL A 873 -48.63 -30.43 5.76
N PRO A 874 -48.32 -31.47 6.55
CA PRO A 874 -47.97 -32.77 6.01
C PRO A 874 -49.18 -33.53 5.47
N THR A 875 -49.05 -34.10 4.27
CA THR A 875 -50.06 -34.96 3.63
C THR A 875 -49.58 -36.39 3.39
N ASN A 876 -48.31 -36.68 3.70
CA ASN A 876 -47.67 -38.00 3.59
C ASN A 876 -46.44 -38.09 4.51
N ALA A 877 -45.89 -39.29 4.66
CA ALA A 877 -44.72 -39.58 5.48
C ALA A 877 -43.51 -38.69 5.15
N LYS A 878 -43.22 -38.45 3.86
CA LYS A 878 -42.10 -37.59 3.43
C LYS A 878 -42.28 -36.13 3.84
N GLN A 879 -43.52 -35.61 3.79
CA GLN A 879 -43.81 -34.26 4.26
C GLN A 879 -43.84 -34.16 5.78
N LEU A 880 -44.23 -35.22 6.50
CA LEU A 880 -44.09 -35.30 7.95
C LEU A 880 -42.60 -35.27 8.35
N GLN A 881 -41.74 -36.03 7.65
CA GLN A 881 -40.29 -35.96 7.84
C GLN A 881 -39.75 -34.55 7.59
N ARG A 882 -40.23 -33.86 6.53
CA ARG A 882 -39.86 -32.48 6.24
C ARG A 882 -40.35 -31.52 7.33
N LEU A 883 -41.56 -31.70 7.87
CA LEU A 883 -42.03 -30.92 9.03
C LEU A 883 -41.07 -31.11 10.22
N MET A 884 -40.73 -32.36 10.55
CA MET A 884 -39.81 -32.70 11.65
C MET A 884 -38.40 -32.10 11.46
N SER A 885 -37.94 -31.91 10.21
CA SER A 885 -36.63 -31.31 9.93
C SER A 885 -36.59 -29.79 10.08
N HIS A 886 -37.75 -29.11 10.08
CA HIS A 886 -37.91 -27.67 10.35
C HIS A 886 -38.08 -27.36 11.85
N GLY A 887 -37.93 -28.36 12.72
CA GLY A 887 -37.67 -28.18 14.14
C GLY A 887 -38.51 -29.06 15.09
N GLY A 888 -37.90 -29.41 16.22
CA GLY A 888 -38.58 -29.99 17.39
C GLY A 888 -38.98 -31.47 17.38
N GLY A 889 -38.83 -32.22 16.27
CA GLY A 889 -39.19 -33.65 16.20
C GLY A 889 -40.68 -33.91 16.45
N LEU A 890 -41.04 -35.12 16.93
CA LEU A 890 -42.36 -35.39 17.52
C LEU A 890 -42.22 -35.83 18.97
N ASP A 891 -43.17 -35.42 19.81
CA ASP A 891 -43.30 -35.93 21.16
C ASP A 891 -43.78 -37.41 21.18
N ARG A 892 -43.89 -37.98 22.38
CA ARG A 892 -44.30 -39.38 22.57
C ARG A 892 -45.71 -39.68 22.04
N ASP A 893 -46.54 -38.65 21.94
CA ASP A 893 -47.94 -38.69 21.51
C ASP A 893 -48.10 -38.26 20.03
N PHE A 894 -47.00 -38.17 19.27
CA PHE A 894 -46.95 -37.79 17.85
C PHE A 894 -47.34 -36.33 17.55
N ASN A 895 -47.27 -35.41 18.52
CA ASN A 895 -47.41 -33.98 18.26
C ASN A 895 -46.05 -33.33 17.96
N ASN A 896 -46.04 -32.23 17.20
CA ASN A 896 -44.86 -31.40 17.03
C ASN A 896 -44.91 -30.20 18.02
N PRO A 897 -43.86 -29.95 18.82
CA PRO A 897 -43.85 -28.88 19.81
C PRO A 897 -43.97 -27.44 19.26
N LEU A 898 -43.53 -27.20 18.01
CA LEU A 898 -43.52 -25.87 17.39
C LEU A 898 -44.68 -25.67 16.40
N TYR A 899 -45.14 -26.74 15.76
CA TYR A 899 -46.14 -26.70 14.69
C TYR A 899 -47.39 -27.53 15.02
N LYS A 900 -47.85 -27.47 16.28
CA LYS A 900 -49.00 -28.24 16.76
C LYS A 900 -50.26 -28.03 15.89
N ASP A 901 -50.53 -26.79 15.53
CA ASP A 901 -51.70 -26.40 14.73
C ASP A 901 -51.71 -27.05 13.33
N LYS A 902 -50.55 -27.44 12.79
CA LYS A 902 -50.43 -28.10 11.48
C LYS A 902 -50.79 -29.57 11.52
N LEU A 903 -50.79 -30.18 12.70
CA LEU A 903 -51.14 -31.58 12.91
C LEU A 903 -52.55 -31.75 13.51
N GLU A 904 -53.15 -30.68 14.03
CA GLU A 904 -54.44 -30.71 14.75
C GLU A 904 -55.60 -31.35 13.94
N ASN A 905 -55.59 -31.16 12.62
CA ASN A 905 -56.63 -31.67 11.72
C ASN A 905 -56.31 -33.04 11.07
N ILE A 906 -55.21 -33.69 11.46
CA ILE A 906 -54.79 -34.98 10.91
C ILE A 906 -55.11 -36.09 11.92
N PRO A 907 -55.82 -37.17 11.53
CA PRO A 907 -56.10 -38.28 12.44
C PRO A 907 -54.83 -38.89 13.01
N HIS A 908 -54.83 -39.17 14.32
CA HIS A 908 -53.67 -39.71 15.04
C HIS A 908 -53.14 -41.03 14.44
N GLU A 909 -54.04 -41.89 13.97
CA GLU A 909 -53.66 -43.15 13.30
C GLU A 909 -52.90 -42.91 11.99
N THR A 910 -53.24 -41.87 11.22
CA THR A 910 -52.54 -41.53 9.97
C THR A 910 -51.12 -41.03 10.25
N ILE A 911 -50.92 -40.23 11.30
CA ILE A 911 -49.58 -39.79 11.71
C ILE A 911 -48.75 -41.00 12.16
N ARG A 912 -49.36 -41.93 12.90
CA ARG A 912 -48.71 -43.16 13.32
C ARG A 912 -48.28 -44.03 12.13
N GLU A 913 -49.13 -44.24 11.14
CA GLU A 913 -48.80 -44.99 9.92
C GLU A 913 -47.60 -44.35 9.18
N TRP A 914 -47.58 -43.02 9.08
CA TRP A 914 -46.44 -42.30 8.49
C TRP A 914 -45.15 -42.47 9.28
N VAL A 915 -45.22 -42.47 10.62
CA VAL A 915 -44.04 -42.73 11.45
C VAL A 915 -43.56 -44.17 11.28
N GLU A 916 -44.46 -45.15 11.17
CA GLU A 916 -44.11 -46.56 10.89
C GLU A 916 -43.39 -46.70 9.53
N GLU A 917 -43.88 -46.01 8.49
CA GLU A 917 -43.21 -45.94 7.18
C GLU A 917 -41.81 -45.32 7.28
N LEU A 918 -41.67 -44.20 8.01
CA LEU A 918 -40.37 -43.55 8.22
C LEU A 918 -39.40 -44.41 9.05
N CYS A 919 -39.90 -45.17 10.02
CA CYS A 919 -39.09 -46.13 10.79
C CYS A 919 -38.54 -47.23 9.89
N GLN A 920 -39.37 -47.82 9.01
CA GLN A 920 -38.94 -48.85 8.06
C GLN A 920 -37.89 -48.33 7.08
N ALA A 921 -37.99 -47.06 6.70
CA ALA A 921 -37.01 -46.38 5.85
C ALA A 921 -35.75 -45.89 6.61
N GLY A 922 -35.69 -46.05 7.94
CA GLY A 922 -34.58 -45.56 8.77
C GLY A 922 -34.47 -44.03 8.84
N LEU A 923 -35.56 -43.31 8.54
CA LEU A 923 -35.60 -41.85 8.42
C LEU A 923 -36.00 -41.14 9.72
N VAL A 924 -36.51 -41.89 10.71
CA VAL A 924 -36.78 -41.43 12.08
C VAL A 924 -36.35 -42.49 13.09
N THR A 925 -36.01 -42.06 14.30
CA THR A 925 -35.58 -42.92 15.40
C THR A 925 -35.99 -42.33 16.76
N LYS A 926 -35.72 -43.08 17.84
CA LYS A 926 -35.88 -42.65 19.23
C LYS A 926 -34.54 -42.62 19.94
N LEU A 927 -34.47 -41.73 20.93
CA LEU A 927 -33.37 -41.64 21.90
C LEU A 927 -33.77 -42.30 23.21
N ASP A 928 -32.79 -42.87 23.91
CA ASP A 928 -32.92 -43.34 25.28
C ASP A 928 -31.58 -43.21 26.02
N GLY A 929 -31.61 -43.14 27.35
CA GLY A 929 -30.41 -43.06 28.17
C GLY A 929 -29.65 -41.73 28.07
N THR A 930 -30.29 -40.63 27.66
CA THR A 930 -29.65 -39.30 27.64
C THR A 930 -29.58 -38.65 29.03
N GLY A 931 -30.33 -39.18 30.00
CA GLY A 931 -30.48 -38.63 31.34
C GLY A 931 -31.46 -37.46 31.43
N GLN A 932 -32.09 -37.07 30.31
CA GLN A 932 -33.19 -36.11 30.28
C GLN A 932 -34.49 -36.80 29.88
N GLU A 933 -35.43 -36.91 30.83
CA GLU A 933 -36.73 -37.56 30.61
C GLU A 933 -37.54 -36.87 29.49
N GLU A 934 -37.32 -35.57 29.29
CA GLU A 934 -37.98 -34.80 28.23
C GLU A 934 -37.49 -35.14 26.82
N LEU A 935 -36.32 -35.77 26.66
CA LEU A 935 -35.76 -36.16 25.36
C LEU A 935 -35.93 -37.66 25.10
N ASP A 936 -35.79 -38.48 26.14
CA ASP A 936 -35.89 -39.93 26.03
C ASP A 936 -37.30 -40.36 25.55
N GLY A 937 -37.36 -41.17 24.50
CA GLY A 937 -38.58 -41.66 23.87
C GLY A 937 -39.26 -40.71 22.86
N LYS A 938 -38.73 -39.50 22.62
CA LYS A 938 -39.19 -38.62 21.52
C LYS A 938 -38.70 -39.11 20.15
N TRP A 939 -39.42 -38.71 19.10
CA TRP A 939 -39.09 -39.04 17.73
C TRP A 939 -38.24 -37.96 17.07
N PHE A 940 -37.10 -38.36 16.53
CA PHE A 940 -36.19 -37.47 15.81
C PHE A 940 -35.79 -38.08 14.47
N ALA A 941 -35.37 -37.24 13.52
CA ALA A 941 -34.52 -37.73 12.44
C ALA A 941 -33.18 -38.23 13.02
N PRO A 942 -32.52 -39.26 12.46
CA PRO A 942 -31.30 -39.86 13.02
C PRO A 942 -30.22 -38.85 13.43
N TYR A 943 -29.95 -37.85 12.59
CA TYR A 943 -28.96 -36.82 12.90
C TYR A 943 -29.43 -35.87 14.03
N MET A 944 -30.72 -35.53 14.13
CA MET A 944 -31.22 -34.72 15.24
C MET A 944 -31.22 -35.51 16.54
N ALA A 945 -31.42 -36.83 16.45
CA ALA A 945 -31.23 -37.73 17.58
C ALA A 945 -29.78 -37.62 18.11
N GLU A 946 -28.77 -37.60 17.22
CA GLU A 946 -27.38 -37.44 17.63
C GLU A 946 -27.09 -36.09 18.31
N ILE A 947 -27.60 -34.99 17.74
CA ILE A 947 -27.43 -33.63 18.31
C ILE A 947 -28.11 -33.53 19.67
N HIS A 948 -29.37 -33.93 19.78
CA HIS A 948 -30.13 -33.88 21.02
C HIS A 948 -29.62 -34.87 22.07
N GLY A 949 -29.16 -36.06 21.66
CA GLY A 949 -28.54 -37.04 22.55
C GLY A 949 -27.22 -36.54 23.13
N THR A 950 -26.37 -35.95 22.27
CA THR A 950 -25.10 -35.35 22.68
C THR A 950 -25.30 -34.20 23.68
N LEU A 951 -26.16 -33.23 23.34
CA LEU A 951 -26.44 -32.09 24.23
C LEU A 951 -27.16 -32.52 25.51
N GLY A 952 -28.05 -33.51 25.43
CA GLY A 952 -28.76 -34.08 26.57
C GLY A 952 -27.81 -34.68 27.61
N CYS A 953 -26.90 -35.57 27.17
CA CYS A 953 -25.90 -36.17 28.05
C CYS A 953 -24.94 -35.13 28.65
N LEU A 954 -24.48 -34.16 27.86
CA LEU A 954 -23.58 -33.10 28.33
C LEU A 954 -24.24 -32.22 29.40
N ALA A 955 -25.51 -31.88 29.22
CA ALA A 955 -26.27 -31.09 30.18
C ALA A 955 -26.43 -31.78 31.54
N VAL A 956 -26.46 -33.12 31.57
CA VAL A 956 -26.51 -33.93 32.81
C VAL A 956 -25.11 -34.14 33.40
N ALA A 957 -24.09 -34.25 32.56
CA ALA A 957 -22.70 -34.48 32.95
C ALA A 957 -21.93 -33.21 33.40
N GLY A 958 -22.62 -32.19 33.91
CA GLY A 958 -22.01 -30.95 34.42
C GLY A 958 -21.85 -29.82 33.40
N GLY A 959 -22.36 -29.97 32.16
CA GLY A 959 -22.29 -28.92 31.13
C GLY A 959 -22.99 -27.61 31.48
N LYS A 960 -23.81 -27.60 32.54
CA LYS A 960 -24.44 -26.40 33.10
C LYS A 960 -23.49 -25.47 33.84
N GLU A 961 -22.28 -25.93 34.18
CA GLU A 961 -21.34 -25.22 35.07
C GLU A 961 -19.98 -24.92 34.42
N VAL A 962 -19.81 -25.20 33.12
CA VAL A 962 -18.51 -25.16 32.44
C VAL A 962 -18.41 -24.01 31.43
N GLU A 963 -17.27 -23.30 31.40
CA GLU A 963 -17.03 -22.16 30.49
C GLU A 963 -16.69 -22.59 29.04
N ASN A 964 -16.30 -23.84 28.83
CA ASN A 964 -15.95 -24.42 27.54
C ASN A 964 -16.36 -25.90 27.46
N LEU A 965 -17.26 -26.24 26.53
CA LEU A 965 -17.76 -27.62 26.38
C LEU A 965 -16.66 -28.64 26.06
N LEU A 966 -15.51 -28.21 25.51
CA LEU A 966 -14.36 -29.10 25.22
C LEU A 966 -13.56 -29.49 26.47
N GLU A 967 -13.77 -28.82 27.60
CA GLU A 967 -13.07 -29.10 28.87
C GLU A 967 -13.82 -30.14 29.72
N LEU A 968 -15.03 -30.53 29.31
CA LEU A 968 -15.79 -31.60 29.94
C LEU A 968 -15.16 -32.96 29.63
N HIS A 969 -14.99 -33.77 30.68
CA HIS A 969 -14.53 -35.14 30.54
C HIS A 969 -15.64 -36.01 29.94
N THR A 970 -15.65 -36.15 28.61
CA THR A 970 -16.68 -36.89 27.85
C THR A 970 -16.47 -38.41 27.83
N ARG A 971 -15.33 -38.89 28.32
CA ARG A 971 -14.94 -40.30 28.22
C ARG A 971 -15.86 -41.18 29.08
N GLY A 972 -16.54 -42.12 28.43
CA GLY A 972 -17.49 -43.05 29.05
C GLY A 972 -18.94 -42.57 29.09
N LEU A 973 -19.24 -41.39 28.51
CA LEU A 973 -20.60 -40.94 28.28
C LEU A 973 -21.13 -41.48 26.95
N SER A 974 -22.34 -42.02 26.97
CA SER A 974 -23.03 -42.57 25.80
C SER A 974 -24.54 -42.35 25.95
N TYR A 975 -25.26 -42.46 24.85
CA TYR A 975 -26.72 -42.57 24.81
C TYR A 975 -27.11 -43.69 23.85
N LYS A 976 -28.38 -44.06 23.82
CA LYS A 976 -28.89 -45.13 22.96
C LYS A 976 -29.77 -44.56 21.85
N VAL A 977 -29.62 -45.11 20.66
CA VAL A 977 -30.46 -44.82 19.49
C VAL A 977 -31.14 -46.12 19.05
N ALA A 978 -32.44 -46.05 18.77
CA ALA A 978 -33.18 -47.21 18.30
C ALA A 978 -32.79 -47.54 16.84
N THR A 979 -32.39 -48.78 16.58
CA THR A 979 -31.91 -49.24 15.26
C THR A 979 -32.86 -50.19 14.55
N ALA A 980 -33.81 -50.79 15.28
CA ALA A 980 -34.86 -51.62 14.71
C ALA A 980 -36.20 -51.37 15.42
N PHE A 981 -37.29 -51.50 14.68
CA PHE A 981 -38.65 -51.25 15.15
C PHE A 981 -39.61 -52.38 14.74
N ASP A 982 -40.58 -52.69 15.60
CA ASP A 982 -41.80 -53.44 15.28
C ASP A 982 -42.99 -52.47 15.36
N GLY A 983 -43.48 -52.03 14.20
CA GLY A 983 -44.32 -50.84 14.08
C GLY A 983 -43.61 -49.60 14.62
N THR A 984 -44.16 -48.98 15.67
CA THR A 984 -43.56 -47.84 16.37
C THR A 984 -42.78 -48.19 17.65
N LYS A 985 -42.63 -49.49 17.97
CA LYS A 985 -41.93 -49.96 19.17
C LYS A 985 -40.48 -50.34 18.85
N PRO A 986 -39.47 -49.75 19.51
CA PRO A 986 -38.08 -50.16 19.35
C PRO A 986 -37.86 -51.62 19.77
N THR A 987 -37.19 -52.41 18.93
CA THR A 987 -36.82 -53.81 19.21
C THR A 987 -35.31 -54.00 19.40
N ALA A 988 -34.49 -53.07 18.87
CA ALA A 988 -33.05 -53.03 19.09
C ALA A 988 -32.57 -51.60 19.35
N TRP A 989 -31.57 -51.47 20.20
CA TRP A 989 -30.92 -50.22 20.58
C TRP A 989 -29.42 -50.36 20.39
N GLU A 990 -28.79 -49.33 19.82
CA GLU A 990 -27.35 -49.22 19.66
C GLU A 990 -26.83 -48.11 20.56
N GLU A 991 -25.71 -48.39 21.25
CA GLU A 991 -25.03 -47.41 22.09
C GLU A 991 -24.16 -46.49 21.21
N ARG A 992 -24.32 -45.19 21.38
CA ARG A 992 -23.65 -44.14 20.62
C ARG A 992 -22.81 -43.28 21.56
N GLU A 993 -21.56 -43.06 21.16
CA GLU A 993 -20.69 -42.08 21.80
C GLU A 993 -21.17 -40.65 21.50
N LEU A 994 -20.75 -39.70 22.33
CA LEU A 994 -21.07 -38.28 22.13
C LEU A 994 -20.39 -37.74 20.85
N GLY A 995 -21.15 -36.98 20.06
CA GLY A 995 -20.60 -36.22 18.94
C GLY A 995 -19.83 -34.97 19.40
N ASP A 996 -19.41 -34.12 18.47
CA ASP A 996 -18.73 -32.85 18.79
C ASP A 996 -19.67 -31.90 19.56
N PRO A 997 -19.33 -31.53 20.81
CA PRO A 997 -20.19 -30.67 21.65
C PRO A 997 -20.46 -29.28 21.06
N GLN A 998 -19.47 -28.68 20.40
CA GLN A 998 -19.58 -27.33 19.85
C GLN A 998 -20.42 -27.32 18.56
N GLU A 999 -20.22 -28.30 17.69
CA GLU A 999 -21.06 -28.46 16.50
C GLU A 999 -22.50 -28.80 16.88
N ALA A 1000 -22.72 -29.66 17.88
CA ALA A 1000 -24.05 -29.97 18.36
C ALA A 1000 -24.80 -28.72 18.87
N LEU A 1001 -24.14 -27.89 19.68
CA LEU A 1001 -24.71 -26.63 20.18
C LEU A 1001 -24.98 -25.65 19.03
N ARG A 1002 -24.04 -25.50 18.10
CA ARG A 1002 -24.17 -24.62 16.93
C ARG A 1002 -25.36 -25.01 16.05
N VAL A 1003 -25.50 -26.30 15.73
CA VAL A 1003 -26.61 -26.81 14.93
C VAL A 1003 -27.94 -26.53 15.63
N LYS A 1004 -27.98 -26.67 16.96
CA LYS A 1004 -29.18 -26.37 17.73
C LYS A 1004 -29.55 -24.88 17.70
N VAL A 1005 -28.57 -23.98 17.83
CA VAL A 1005 -28.78 -22.53 17.72
C VAL A 1005 -29.30 -22.13 16.33
N ILE A 1006 -28.71 -22.67 15.25
CA ILE A 1006 -29.20 -22.43 13.88
C ILE A 1006 -30.64 -22.92 13.71
N GLU A 1007 -30.98 -24.11 14.23
CA GLU A 1007 -32.33 -24.64 14.13
C GLU A 1007 -33.35 -23.79 14.88
N MET A 1008 -33.03 -23.31 16.10
CA MET A 1008 -33.91 -22.42 16.85
C MET A 1008 -34.19 -21.11 16.09
N LEU A 1009 -33.14 -20.46 15.55
CA LEU A 1009 -33.29 -19.23 14.77
C LEU A 1009 -34.05 -19.45 13.45
N GLY A 1010 -33.80 -20.57 12.78
CA GLY A 1010 -34.44 -20.89 11.51
C GLY A 1010 -35.92 -21.24 11.61
N SER A 1011 -36.35 -21.72 12.78
CA SER A 1011 -37.72 -22.19 13.03
C SER A 1011 -38.59 -21.14 13.69
N GLU A 1012 -38.01 -20.30 14.55
CA GLU A 1012 -38.76 -19.41 15.44
C GLU A 1012 -38.47 -17.92 15.20
N GLY A 1013 -37.46 -17.59 14.39
CA GLY A 1013 -37.13 -16.22 14.00
C GLY A 1013 -36.18 -15.48 14.94
N PRO A 1014 -36.16 -14.14 14.86
CA PRO A 1014 -35.28 -13.31 15.69
C PRO A 1014 -35.42 -13.65 17.17
N LYS A 1015 -34.29 -13.82 17.87
CA LYS A 1015 -34.24 -14.07 19.31
C LYS A 1015 -33.12 -13.33 19.99
N THR A 1016 -33.34 -12.91 21.23
CA THR A 1016 -32.26 -12.40 22.08
C THR A 1016 -31.38 -13.54 22.59
N ALA A 1017 -30.18 -13.21 23.07
CA ALA A 1017 -29.32 -14.21 23.71
C ALA A 1017 -30.00 -14.81 24.95
N ASP A 1018 -30.66 -13.99 25.76
CA ASP A 1018 -31.33 -14.42 26.99
C ASP A 1018 -32.46 -15.43 26.72
N GLU A 1019 -33.27 -15.22 25.67
CA GLU A 1019 -34.30 -16.17 25.25
C GLU A 1019 -33.74 -17.54 24.84
N MET A 1020 -32.52 -17.57 24.31
CA MET A 1020 -31.84 -18.83 23.99
C MET A 1020 -31.26 -19.50 25.23
N VAL A 1021 -30.74 -18.71 26.18
CA VAL A 1021 -30.21 -19.19 27.47
C VAL A 1021 -31.30 -19.85 28.30
N GLU A 1022 -32.51 -19.30 28.30
CA GLU A 1022 -33.65 -19.91 29.03
C GLU A 1022 -34.04 -21.29 28.48
N ARG A 1023 -33.78 -21.57 27.20
CA ARG A 1023 -34.22 -22.80 26.51
C ARG A 1023 -33.13 -23.84 26.31
N LEU A 1024 -31.87 -23.44 26.37
CA LEU A 1024 -30.73 -24.33 26.22
C LEU A 1024 -30.11 -24.60 27.59
N PRO A 1025 -29.85 -25.85 27.96
CA PRO A 1025 -29.32 -26.20 29.28
C PRO A 1025 -27.81 -25.93 29.42
N PHE A 1026 -27.33 -24.78 28.96
CA PHE A 1026 -25.92 -24.37 28.94
C PHE A 1026 -25.73 -22.91 29.37
N PRO A 1027 -24.59 -22.57 30.01
CA PRO A 1027 -24.24 -21.19 30.38
C PRO A 1027 -24.32 -20.18 29.24
N GLN A 1028 -24.75 -18.96 29.58
CA GLN A 1028 -24.79 -17.80 28.66
C GLN A 1028 -23.50 -17.58 27.85
N PRO A 1029 -22.28 -17.66 28.43
CA PRO A 1029 -21.04 -17.48 27.66
C PRO A 1029 -20.85 -18.49 26.51
N LEU A 1030 -21.38 -19.71 26.62
CA LEU A 1030 -21.28 -20.73 25.58
C LEU A 1030 -22.21 -20.46 24.41
N ILE A 1031 -23.45 -20.03 24.71
CA ILE A 1031 -24.47 -19.70 23.73
C ILE A 1031 -24.05 -18.44 22.96
N GLU A 1032 -23.59 -17.41 23.66
CA GLU A 1032 -23.03 -16.19 23.05
C GLU A 1032 -21.79 -16.48 22.18
N ARG A 1033 -20.88 -17.35 22.63
CA ARG A 1033 -19.74 -17.80 21.81
C ARG A 1033 -20.20 -18.47 20.52
N SER A 1034 -21.21 -19.35 20.59
CA SER A 1034 -21.78 -20.02 19.42
C SER A 1034 -22.42 -19.03 18.44
N LEU A 1035 -23.19 -18.06 18.94
CA LEU A 1035 -23.81 -16.99 18.16
C LEU A 1035 -22.75 -16.10 17.47
N HIS A 1036 -21.69 -15.72 18.19
CA HIS A 1036 -20.58 -14.95 17.63
C HIS A 1036 -19.84 -15.69 16.51
N GLU A 1037 -19.60 -17.00 16.68
CA GLU A 1037 -18.99 -17.82 15.62
C GLU A 1037 -19.88 -17.87 14.37
N LEU A 1038 -21.20 -17.97 14.55
CA LEU A 1038 -22.18 -17.99 13.46
C LEU A 1038 -22.30 -16.65 12.74
N GLU A 1039 -22.24 -15.53 13.47
CA GLU A 1039 -22.18 -14.19 12.90
C GLU A 1039 -20.89 -13.99 12.10
N GLY A 1040 -19.74 -14.39 12.66
CA GLY A 1040 -18.43 -14.30 11.99
C GLY A 1040 -18.34 -15.13 10.70
N ARG A 1041 -19.11 -16.21 10.60
CA ARG A 1041 -19.27 -17.02 9.39
C ARG A 1041 -20.35 -16.51 8.43
N ASN A 1042 -20.97 -15.37 8.74
CA ASN A 1042 -22.07 -14.75 7.99
C ASN A 1042 -23.30 -15.66 7.85
N VAL A 1043 -23.54 -16.51 8.85
CA VAL A 1043 -24.71 -17.42 8.95
C VAL A 1043 -25.85 -16.76 9.72
N VAL A 1044 -25.50 -15.95 10.73
CA VAL A 1044 -26.43 -15.18 11.57
C VAL A 1044 -26.14 -13.69 11.42
N SER A 1045 -27.18 -12.85 11.55
CA SER A 1045 -27.10 -11.40 11.59
C SER A 1045 -27.64 -10.91 12.93
N VAL A 1046 -27.07 -9.84 13.48
CA VAL A 1046 -27.54 -9.21 14.73
C VAL A 1046 -28.15 -7.84 14.44
N GLY A 1047 -29.27 -7.51 15.08
CA GLY A 1047 -30.00 -6.27 14.85
C GLY A 1047 -31.14 -6.06 15.85
N PHE A 1048 -31.94 -5.02 15.63
CA PHE A 1048 -33.13 -4.69 16.42
C PHE A 1048 -34.36 -4.85 15.51
N TYR A 1049 -34.86 -6.07 15.35
CA TYR A 1049 -35.87 -6.40 14.34
C TYR A 1049 -37.29 -6.20 14.89
N LEU A 1050 -37.51 -6.52 16.18
CA LEU A 1050 -38.78 -6.39 16.89
C LEU A 1050 -38.87 -5.13 17.78
N GLN A 1051 -37.96 -4.16 17.62
CA GLN A 1051 -37.88 -2.95 18.45
C GLN A 1051 -37.68 -3.23 19.95
N THR A 1052 -36.97 -4.31 20.28
CA THR A 1052 -36.58 -4.66 21.66
C THR A 1052 -35.44 -3.77 22.15
N ASN A 1053 -35.28 -3.67 23.48
CA ASN A 1053 -34.15 -2.95 24.09
C ASN A 1053 -32.82 -3.71 23.95
N ASP A 1054 -32.89 -5.02 23.71
CA ASP A 1054 -31.74 -5.92 23.56
C ASP A 1054 -31.61 -6.40 22.11
N ALA A 1055 -30.37 -6.66 21.68
CA ALA A 1055 -30.08 -7.08 20.32
C ALA A 1055 -30.57 -8.51 20.06
N GLU A 1056 -31.14 -8.71 18.88
CA GLU A 1056 -31.71 -9.99 18.42
C GLU A 1056 -30.85 -10.58 17.31
N TYR A 1057 -30.81 -11.91 17.28
CA TYR A 1057 -30.10 -12.71 16.28
C TYR A 1057 -31.12 -13.31 15.31
N ILE A 1058 -30.87 -13.24 14.01
CA ILE A 1058 -31.68 -13.86 12.96
C ILE A 1058 -30.76 -14.59 11.98
N LEU A 1059 -31.22 -15.65 11.29
CA LEU A 1059 -30.44 -16.22 10.20
C LEU A 1059 -30.27 -15.20 9.06
N LYS A 1060 -29.07 -15.11 8.50
CA LYS A 1060 -28.73 -14.16 7.42
C LYS A 1060 -29.60 -14.36 6.19
N VAL A 1061 -29.93 -15.61 5.88
CA VAL A 1061 -30.83 -15.97 4.78
C VAL A 1061 -32.26 -15.48 5.02
N ASP A 1062 -32.72 -15.49 6.27
CA ASP A 1062 -34.05 -15.01 6.62
C ASP A 1062 -34.13 -13.49 6.59
N GLU A 1063 -33.12 -12.81 7.12
CA GLU A 1063 -32.98 -11.36 6.99
C GLU A 1063 -33.02 -10.93 5.52
N HIS A 1064 -32.25 -11.59 4.65
CA HIS A 1064 -32.23 -11.30 3.22
C HIS A 1064 -33.61 -11.47 2.57
N ARG A 1065 -34.34 -12.54 2.90
CA ARG A 1065 -35.70 -12.78 2.37
C ARG A 1065 -36.72 -11.78 2.91
N LEU A 1066 -36.67 -11.49 4.22
CA LEU A 1066 -37.57 -10.53 4.88
C LEU A 1066 -37.34 -9.08 4.43
N THR A 1067 -36.14 -8.77 3.92
CA THR A 1067 -35.77 -7.45 3.40
C THR A 1067 -35.88 -7.31 1.88
N GLY A 1068 -36.52 -8.27 1.19
CA GLY A 1068 -36.86 -8.16 -0.24
C GLY A 1068 -35.84 -8.76 -1.22
N GLY A 1069 -34.96 -9.65 -0.76
CA GLY A 1069 -33.98 -10.33 -1.61
C GLY A 1069 -34.58 -11.41 -2.53
N GLU A 1070 -34.31 -11.31 -3.84
CA GLU A 1070 -34.84 -12.21 -4.89
C GLU A 1070 -33.87 -13.32 -5.33
N GLU A 1071 -32.61 -13.31 -4.88
CA GLU A 1071 -31.57 -14.24 -5.33
C GLU A 1071 -31.82 -15.70 -4.84
N GLU A 1072 -31.36 -16.71 -5.61
CA GLU A 1072 -31.34 -18.11 -5.13
C GLU A 1072 -30.16 -18.32 -4.18
N VAL A 1073 -30.44 -18.33 -2.87
CA VAL A 1073 -29.43 -18.53 -1.82
C VAL A 1073 -29.36 -20.00 -1.42
N VAL A 1074 -28.18 -20.62 -1.55
CA VAL A 1074 -27.93 -21.97 -1.06
C VAL A 1074 -27.64 -21.93 0.44
N GLU A 1075 -28.43 -22.65 1.23
CA GLU A 1075 -28.27 -22.68 2.69
C GLU A 1075 -26.90 -23.26 3.10
N TYR A 1076 -26.23 -22.58 4.04
CA TYR A 1076 -24.94 -22.99 4.61
C TYR A 1076 -24.94 -24.46 5.07
N ARG A 1077 -26.06 -24.92 5.63
CA ARG A 1077 -26.26 -26.29 6.10
C ARG A 1077 -26.17 -27.33 4.98
N TRP A 1078 -26.69 -27.01 3.80
CA TRP A 1078 -26.70 -27.93 2.66
C TRP A 1078 -25.26 -28.14 2.13
N ILE A 1079 -24.49 -27.05 2.06
CA ILE A 1079 -23.07 -27.08 1.70
C ILE A 1079 -22.26 -27.83 2.75
N GLN A 1080 -22.50 -27.58 4.05
CA GLN A 1080 -21.78 -28.25 5.14
C GLN A 1080 -22.03 -29.77 5.12
N ASN A 1081 -23.27 -30.21 4.96
CA ASN A 1081 -23.61 -31.64 4.90
C ASN A 1081 -22.92 -32.34 3.73
N MET A 1082 -22.95 -31.72 2.55
CA MET A 1082 -22.28 -32.26 1.36
C MET A 1082 -20.75 -32.32 1.52
N VAL A 1083 -20.15 -31.36 2.21
CA VAL A 1083 -18.70 -31.37 2.51
C VAL A 1083 -18.35 -32.44 3.54
N LEU A 1084 -19.14 -32.60 4.60
CA LEU A 1084 -18.91 -33.62 5.64
C LEU A 1084 -19.04 -35.03 5.07
N ASP A 1085 -20.10 -35.30 4.32
CA ASP A 1085 -20.36 -36.60 3.68
C ASP A 1085 -19.22 -37.03 2.75
N LYS A 1086 -18.66 -36.08 1.97
CA LYS A 1086 -17.52 -36.37 1.08
C LYS A 1086 -16.17 -36.38 1.78
N SER A 1087 -15.97 -35.57 2.83
CA SER A 1087 -14.66 -35.41 3.44
C SER A 1087 -14.28 -36.52 4.39
N PHE A 1088 -15.26 -37.17 5.04
CA PHE A 1088 -15.06 -38.18 6.08
C PHE A 1088 -15.57 -39.58 5.71
N ARG A 1089 -15.90 -39.81 4.43
CA ARG A 1089 -16.27 -41.14 3.95
C ARG A 1089 -15.07 -42.10 4.08
N HIS A 1090 -15.31 -43.20 4.77
CA HIS A 1090 -14.39 -44.33 4.83
C HIS A 1090 -14.66 -45.29 3.66
N TYR A 1091 -13.60 -45.81 3.07
CA TYR A 1091 -13.61 -46.80 1.99
C TYR A 1091 -13.09 -48.14 2.52
N ASP A 1092 -13.62 -49.23 1.97
CA ASP A 1092 -13.22 -50.59 2.36
C ASP A 1092 -11.87 -51.01 1.76
N ASP A 1093 -11.47 -50.42 0.64
CA ASP A 1093 -10.20 -50.70 -0.03
C ASP A 1093 -9.52 -49.46 -0.64
N ILE A 1094 -8.21 -49.58 -0.84
CA ILE A 1094 -7.33 -48.50 -1.29
C ILE A 1094 -7.63 -48.06 -2.73
N PHE A 1095 -7.97 -48.97 -3.63
CA PHE A 1095 -8.20 -48.64 -5.03
C PHE A 1095 -9.54 -47.92 -5.23
N THR A 1096 -10.57 -48.29 -4.46
CA THR A 1096 -11.82 -47.52 -4.40
C THR A 1096 -11.57 -46.09 -3.92
N ALA A 1097 -10.72 -45.89 -2.91
CA ALA A 1097 -10.32 -44.54 -2.49
C ALA A 1097 -9.56 -43.77 -3.58
N PHE A 1098 -8.67 -44.42 -4.33
CA PHE A 1098 -7.98 -43.82 -5.50
C PHE A 1098 -8.91 -43.51 -6.68
N ASN A 1099 -10.04 -44.20 -6.81
CA ASN A 1099 -11.02 -43.94 -7.86
C ASN A 1099 -11.96 -42.79 -7.48
N GLU A 1100 -12.32 -42.65 -6.21
CA GLU A 1100 -13.18 -41.58 -5.70
C GLU A 1100 -12.43 -40.27 -5.45
N HIS A 1101 -11.09 -40.30 -5.41
CA HIS A 1101 -10.24 -39.11 -5.27
C HIS A 1101 -9.32 -38.92 -6.49
N VAL A 1102 -8.86 -37.68 -6.72
CA VAL A 1102 -8.06 -37.35 -7.91
C VAL A 1102 -6.59 -37.75 -7.75
N LEU A 1103 -6.02 -37.49 -6.57
CA LEU A 1103 -4.64 -37.86 -6.20
C LEU A 1103 -4.49 -37.84 -4.67
N PHE A 1104 -3.48 -38.55 -4.17
CA PHE A 1104 -3.04 -38.50 -2.77
C PHE A 1104 -1.60 -38.01 -2.68
N GLN A 1105 -1.29 -37.10 -1.75
CA GLN A 1105 0.07 -36.55 -1.63
C GLN A 1105 0.86 -37.19 -0.48
N LYS A 1106 0.15 -37.59 0.57
CA LYS A 1106 0.75 -38.09 1.80
C LYS A 1106 0.06 -39.39 2.25
N GLN A 1107 0.84 -40.33 2.77
CA GLN A 1107 0.34 -41.59 3.31
C GLN A 1107 -0.67 -41.40 4.46
N GLN A 1108 -0.57 -40.29 5.21
CA GLN A 1108 -1.50 -39.97 6.29
C GLN A 1108 -2.92 -39.70 5.78
N GLU A 1109 -3.10 -39.33 4.51
CA GLU A 1109 -4.43 -39.07 3.93
C GLU A 1109 -5.24 -40.38 3.80
N LEU A 1110 -4.57 -41.52 3.64
CA LEU A 1110 -5.21 -42.83 3.54
C LEU A 1110 -5.55 -43.43 4.91
N LEU A 1111 -4.77 -43.11 5.95
CA LEU A 1111 -4.99 -43.59 7.33
C LEU A 1111 -6.39 -43.26 7.86
N TYR A 1112 -6.94 -42.12 7.48
CA TYR A 1112 -8.25 -41.64 7.94
C TYR A 1112 -9.39 -41.92 6.97
N ARG A 1113 -9.11 -42.57 5.83
CA ARG A 1113 -10.08 -42.76 4.75
C ARG A 1113 -10.31 -44.23 4.42
N ILE A 1114 -9.51 -45.14 4.96
CA ILE A 1114 -9.58 -46.56 4.63
C ILE A 1114 -9.70 -47.35 5.92
N ASN A 1115 -10.65 -48.28 5.93
CA ASN A 1115 -10.86 -49.18 7.05
C ASN A 1115 -9.62 -50.06 7.28
N GLU A 1116 -9.13 -50.11 8.52
CA GLU A 1116 -8.00 -50.95 8.95
C GLU A 1116 -6.65 -50.70 8.24
N PHE A 1117 -6.43 -49.51 7.66
CA PHE A 1117 -5.20 -49.18 6.94
C PHE A 1117 -3.96 -49.07 7.86
N THR A 1118 -2.87 -49.73 7.50
CA THR A 1118 -1.57 -49.67 8.18
C THR A 1118 -0.50 -49.01 7.32
N PHE A 1119 0.55 -48.44 7.95
CA PHE A 1119 1.68 -47.87 7.20
C PHE A 1119 2.51 -48.91 6.45
N SER A 1120 2.36 -50.21 6.75
CA SER A 1120 2.90 -51.30 5.92
C SER A 1120 2.19 -51.36 4.58
N ASP A 1121 0.87 -51.22 4.55
CA ASP A 1121 0.07 -51.31 3.32
C ASP A 1121 0.46 -50.20 2.33
N TRP A 1122 0.83 -49.01 2.84
CA TRP A 1122 1.41 -47.95 2.00
C TRP A 1122 2.65 -48.38 1.22
N LYS A 1123 3.50 -49.23 1.82
CA LYS A 1123 4.71 -49.72 1.14
C LYS A 1123 4.37 -50.65 0.00
N ASP A 1124 3.35 -51.49 0.18
CA ASP A 1124 2.88 -52.46 -0.80
C ASP A 1124 2.17 -51.75 -1.96
N VAL A 1125 1.33 -50.74 -1.65
CA VAL A 1125 0.69 -49.87 -2.64
C VAL A 1125 1.70 -49.14 -3.53
N GLN A 1126 2.81 -48.66 -2.96
CA GLN A 1126 3.84 -47.98 -3.75
C GLN A 1126 4.61 -48.91 -4.70
N LEU A 1127 4.56 -50.22 -4.47
CA LEU A 1127 5.18 -51.26 -5.31
C LEU A 1127 4.18 -51.85 -6.31
N ASP A 1128 2.90 -51.50 -6.19
CA ASP A 1128 1.86 -51.97 -7.10
C ASP A 1128 2.06 -51.42 -8.52
N SER A 1129 1.91 -52.29 -9.52
CA SER A 1129 2.14 -51.96 -10.91
C SER A 1129 1.14 -50.97 -11.50
N ASP A 1130 -0.02 -50.76 -10.86
CA ASP A 1130 -1.04 -49.81 -11.30
C ASP A 1130 -0.92 -48.44 -10.61
N VAL A 1131 -0.08 -48.33 -9.58
CA VAL A 1131 0.19 -47.07 -8.88
C VAL A 1131 1.38 -46.36 -9.52
N ILE A 1132 1.21 -45.05 -9.73
CA ILE A 1132 2.22 -44.17 -10.29
C ILE A 1132 2.45 -42.97 -9.37
N MET A 1133 3.69 -42.45 -9.40
CA MET A 1133 4.08 -41.22 -8.71
C MET A 1133 4.58 -40.20 -9.73
N GLY A 1134 4.06 -38.99 -9.69
CA GLY A 1134 4.46 -37.96 -10.65
C GLY A 1134 4.26 -36.55 -10.14
N ARG A 1135 4.76 -35.59 -10.92
CA ARG A 1135 4.31 -34.20 -10.85
C ARG A 1135 2.99 -34.10 -11.62
N LEU A 1136 1.90 -34.36 -10.92
CA LEU A 1136 0.55 -34.41 -11.50
C LEU A 1136 0.07 -32.97 -11.74
N LEU A 1137 -0.96 -32.50 -11.06
CA LEU A 1137 -1.48 -31.13 -11.21
C LEU A 1137 -0.59 -30.08 -10.50
N HIS A 1138 -0.41 -28.89 -11.09
CA HIS A 1138 0.42 -27.79 -10.54
C HIS A 1138 1.85 -28.16 -10.17
N ASN A 1139 2.44 -29.16 -10.82
CA ASN A 1139 3.77 -29.69 -10.48
C ASN A 1139 3.92 -30.23 -9.04
N ARG A 1140 2.81 -30.53 -8.36
CA ARG A 1140 2.84 -31.17 -7.04
C ARG A 1140 3.11 -32.66 -7.19
N ILE A 1141 3.96 -33.18 -6.31
CA ILE A 1141 4.25 -34.62 -6.25
C ILE A 1141 3.06 -35.32 -5.60
N GLY A 1142 2.50 -36.30 -6.29
CA GLY A 1142 1.39 -37.10 -5.79
C GLY A 1142 1.40 -38.52 -6.35
N TYR A 1143 0.58 -39.36 -5.74
CA TYR A 1143 0.32 -40.74 -6.13
C TYR A 1143 -1.09 -40.84 -6.70
N THR A 1144 -1.25 -41.65 -7.75
CA THR A 1144 -2.54 -41.97 -8.34
C THR A 1144 -2.45 -43.31 -9.08
N THR A 1145 -3.56 -43.82 -9.59
CA THR A 1145 -3.58 -45.02 -10.43
C THR A 1145 -3.42 -44.66 -11.91
N LYS A 1146 -2.96 -45.61 -12.72
CA LYS A 1146 -2.88 -45.44 -14.19
C LYS A 1146 -4.21 -45.08 -14.82
N ALA A 1147 -5.32 -45.58 -14.27
CA ALA A 1147 -6.68 -45.30 -14.74
C ALA A 1147 -7.06 -43.81 -14.65
N ASN A 1148 -6.43 -43.04 -13.76
CA ASN A 1148 -6.70 -41.61 -13.59
C ASN A 1148 -5.86 -40.71 -14.51
N ILE A 1149 -4.90 -41.25 -15.26
CA ILE A 1149 -4.04 -40.48 -16.18
C ILE A 1149 -4.86 -39.67 -17.21
N PRO A 1150 -5.89 -40.22 -17.89
CA PRO A 1150 -6.71 -39.48 -18.84
C PRO A 1150 -7.35 -38.19 -18.29
N VAL A 1151 -7.87 -38.24 -17.06
CA VAL A 1151 -8.45 -37.09 -16.35
C VAL A 1151 -7.38 -36.02 -16.09
N LEU A 1152 -6.21 -36.44 -15.62
CA LEU A 1152 -5.11 -35.53 -15.28
C LEU A 1152 -4.48 -34.86 -16.50
N LEU A 1153 -4.47 -35.55 -17.64
CA LEU A 1153 -4.01 -34.97 -18.92
C LEU A 1153 -5.02 -33.96 -19.46
N GLY A 1154 -6.32 -34.19 -19.34
CA GLY A 1154 -7.37 -33.25 -19.77
C GLY A 1154 -7.37 -31.92 -19.00
N LEU A 1155 -6.80 -31.90 -17.79
CA LEU A 1155 -6.67 -30.71 -16.93
C LEU A 1155 -5.34 -29.98 -17.08
N LYS A 1156 -4.47 -30.44 -17.99
CA LYS A 1156 -3.20 -29.81 -18.31
C LYS A 1156 -3.25 -29.16 -19.70
N PRO A 1157 -2.54 -28.04 -19.89
CA PRO A 1157 -2.37 -27.48 -21.22
C PRO A 1157 -1.53 -28.43 -22.10
N GLU A 1158 -1.64 -28.26 -23.41
CA GLU A 1158 -0.82 -29.01 -24.36
C GLU A 1158 0.68 -28.85 -24.04
N PRO A 1159 1.45 -29.96 -23.99
CA PRO A 1159 2.84 -29.92 -23.62
C PRO A 1159 3.71 -29.30 -24.74
N TRP A 1160 4.65 -28.44 -24.35
CA TRP A 1160 5.68 -27.95 -25.25
C TRP A 1160 6.93 -28.83 -25.15
N ILE A 1161 7.25 -29.57 -26.22
CA ILE A 1161 8.39 -30.49 -26.27
C ILE A 1161 9.53 -29.85 -27.05
N GLY A 1162 10.63 -29.53 -26.37
CA GLY A 1162 11.85 -29.04 -27.01
C GLY A 1162 12.66 -30.17 -27.66
N PRO A 1163 13.66 -29.84 -28.51
CA PRO A 1163 14.44 -30.85 -29.24
C PRO A 1163 15.16 -31.86 -28.35
N MET A 1164 15.66 -31.42 -27.18
CA MET A 1164 16.35 -32.29 -26.22
C MET A 1164 15.36 -33.14 -25.41
N GLU A 1165 14.20 -32.59 -25.07
CA GLU A 1165 13.09 -33.33 -24.46
C GLU A 1165 12.57 -34.42 -25.40
N GLU A 1166 12.44 -34.14 -26.70
CA GLU A 1166 12.02 -35.12 -27.72
C GLU A 1166 13.05 -36.25 -27.86
N GLU A 1167 14.35 -35.91 -27.89
CA GLU A 1167 15.42 -36.90 -27.92
C GLU A 1167 15.39 -37.82 -26.69
N ILE A 1168 15.25 -37.27 -25.48
CA ILE A 1168 15.17 -38.07 -24.24
C ILE A 1168 13.89 -38.91 -24.21
N LEU A 1169 12.75 -38.34 -24.62
CA LEU A 1169 11.47 -39.03 -24.63
C LEU A 1169 11.47 -40.21 -25.62
N SER A 1170 12.19 -40.09 -26.75
CA SER A 1170 12.37 -41.18 -27.72
C SER A 1170 13.11 -42.40 -27.14
N LYS A 1171 13.95 -42.20 -26.12
CA LYS A 1171 14.69 -43.26 -25.43
C LYS A 1171 13.87 -43.99 -24.37
N ILE A 1172 12.64 -43.56 -24.11
CA ILE A 1172 11.70 -44.22 -23.19
C ILE A 1172 10.57 -44.81 -24.07
N PRO A 1173 10.65 -46.09 -24.45
CA PRO A 1173 9.64 -46.68 -25.32
C PRO A 1173 8.31 -46.87 -24.57
N PRO A 1174 7.15 -46.77 -25.28
CA PRO A 1174 5.85 -47.12 -24.70
C PRO A 1174 5.84 -48.54 -24.12
N GLY A 1175 5.38 -48.69 -22.88
CA GLY A 1175 5.24 -50.00 -22.22
C GLY A 1175 6.48 -50.52 -21.49
N GLU A 1176 7.64 -49.86 -21.61
CA GLU A 1176 8.85 -50.22 -20.85
C GLU A 1176 9.18 -49.14 -19.81
N ASN A 1177 9.65 -49.60 -18.64
CA ASN A 1177 10.01 -48.75 -17.52
C ASN A 1177 11.54 -48.72 -17.36
N LEU A 1178 12.16 -47.55 -17.50
CA LEU A 1178 13.62 -47.43 -17.52
C LEU A 1178 14.15 -46.61 -16.33
N THR A 1179 15.34 -46.96 -15.84
CA THR A 1179 16.04 -46.16 -14.85
C THR A 1179 16.63 -44.89 -15.48
N ARG A 1180 16.87 -43.88 -14.63
CA ARG A 1180 17.60 -42.67 -15.05
C ARG A 1180 18.98 -42.98 -15.66
N GLN A 1181 19.64 -44.05 -15.20
CA GLN A 1181 20.98 -44.41 -15.69
C GLN A 1181 20.92 -44.99 -17.10
N GLU A 1182 19.88 -45.77 -17.42
CA GLU A 1182 19.66 -46.33 -18.75
C GLU A 1182 19.27 -45.22 -19.76
N ILE A 1183 18.37 -44.32 -19.38
CA ILE A 1183 17.95 -43.19 -20.23
C ILE A 1183 19.13 -42.29 -20.60
N LEU A 1184 20.05 -42.06 -19.66
CA LEU A 1184 21.22 -41.19 -19.86
C LEU A 1184 22.49 -41.97 -20.25
N GLY A 1185 22.39 -43.28 -20.48
CA GLY A 1185 23.52 -44.23 -20.57
C GLY A 1185 24.46 -44.06 -21.76
N GLY A 1186 24.11 -43.23 -22.74
CA GLY A 1186 24.90 -42.98 -23.96
C GLY A 1186 25.52 -41.59 -24.08
N TYR A 1187 25.39 -40.71 -23.08
CA TYR A 1187 25.92 -39.33 -23.16
C TYR A 1187 27.29 -39.20 -22.49
N PRO A 1188 28.21 -38.39 -23.06
CA PRO A 1188 29.57 -38.24 -22.55
C PRO A 1188 29.58 -37.59 -21.16
N LYS A 1189 30.48 -38.06 -20.29
CA LYS A 1189 30.63 -37.64 -18.87
C LYS A 1189 32.03 -37.04 -18.67
N GLY A 1190 32.14 -35.97 -17.89
CA GLY A 1190 33.41 -35.26 -17.63
C GLY A 1190 33.17 -33.77 -17.33
N GLU A 1191 34.16 -33.06 -16.77
CA GLU A 1191 34.01 -31.61 -16.49
C GLU A 1191 33.77 -30.78 -17.75
N GLU A 1192 34.39 -31.19 -18.87
CA GLU A 1192 34.24 -30.56 -20.18
C GLU A 1192 32.83 -30.69 -20.80
N HIS A 1193 32.02 -31.63 -20.31
CA HIS A 1193 30.63 -31.85 -20.76
C HIS A 1193 29.58 -31.45 -19.71
N ARG A 1194 29.98 -30.64 -18.70
CA ARG A 1194 29.10 -30.25 -17.59
C ARG A 1194 27.85 -29.47 -18.04
N ALA A 1195 27.95 -28.68 -19.11
CA ALA A 1195 26.81 -27.97 -19.69
C ALA A 1195 25.78 -28.96 -20.26
N LEU A 1196 26.21 -29.89 -21.12
CA LEU A 1196 25.35 -30.93 -21.69
C LEU A 1196 24.71 -31.82 -20.60
N GLN A 1197 25.47 -32.21 -19.58
CA GLN A 1197 24.96 -32.99 -18.45
C GLN A 1197 23.93 -32.21 -17.61
N ARG A 1198 24.03 -30.88 -17.55
CA ARG A 1198 23.00 -30.04 -16.92
C ARG A 1198 21.75 -29.98 -17.79
N ASP A 1199 21.92 -29.82 -19.10
CA ASP A 1199 20.82 -29.68 -20.05
C ASP A 1199 20.00 -30.98 -20.17
N LEU A 1200 20.65 -32.15 -20.20
CA LEU A 1200 19.99 -33.47 -20.15
C LEU A 1200 19.18 -33.69 -18.86
N LYS A 1201 19.71 -33.23 -17.71
CA LYS A 1201 19.00 -33.31 -16.43
C LYS A 1201 17.81 -32.35 -16.39
N ASN A 1202 17.93 -31.18 -16.99
CA ASN A 1202 16.85 -30.21 -17.10
C ASN A 1202 15.75 -30.73 -18.01
N ALA A 1203 16.09 -31.29 -19.17
CA ALA A 1203 15.14 -31.87 -20.11
C ALA A 1203 14.34 -33.03 -19.48
N LEU A 1204 15.00 -33.98 -18.79
CA LEU A 1204 14.28 -35.04 -18.05
C LEU A 1204 13.38 -34.48 -16.93
N SER A 1205 13.81 -33.43 -16.23
CA SER A 1205 12.97 -32.74 -15.24
C SER A 1205 11.79 -32.00 -15.90
N ASN A 1206 11.95 -31.49 -17.12
CA ASN A 1206 10.88 -30.84 -17.88
C ASN A 1206 9.83 -31.87 -18.33
N LEU A 1207 10.26 -33.05 -18.80
CA LEU A 1207 9.37 -34.17 -19.12
C LEU A 1207 8.51 -34.57 -17.91
N GLU A 1208 9.09 -34.66 -16.71
CA GLU A 1208 8.32 -34.90 -15.47
C GLU A 1208 7.34 -33.77 -15.16
N ARG A 1209 7.73 -32.50 -15.32
CA ARG A 1209 6.86 -31.33 -15.02
C ARG A 1209 5.64 -31.25 -15.94
N GLN A 1210 5.84 -31.60 -17.20
CA GLN A 1210 4.79 -31.64 -18.20
C GLN A 1210 3.98 -32.94 -18.15
N MET A 1211 4.26 -33.84 -17.19
CA MET A 1211 3.61 -35.15 -17.03
C MET A 1211 3.73 -36.04 -18.29
N LEU A 1212 4.79 -35.85 -19.09
CA LEU A 1212 5.09 -36.70 -20.24
C LEU A 1212 5.64 -38.06 -19.79
N VAL A 1213 6.23 -38.09 -18.59
CA VAL A 1213 6.67 -39.29 -17.88
C VAL A 1213 6.27 -39.22 -16.41
N VAL A 1214 5.95 -40.37 -15.82
CA VAL A 1214 5.71 -40.57 -14.39
C VAL A 1214 6.64 -41.66 -13.86
N LYS A 1215 6.63 -41.92 -12.55
CA LYS A 1215 7.52 -42.88 -11.90
C LYS A 1215 6.76 -44.06 -11.32
N GLN A 1216 7.36 -45.24 -11.43
CA GLN A 1216 6.98 -46.45 -10.70
C GLN A 1216 8.16 -46.91 -9.85
N PHE A 1217 7.89 -47.66 -8.79
CA PHE A 1217 8.93 -48.15 -7.89
C PHE A 1217 9.07 -49.66 -7.97
N GLU A 1218 10.31 -50.12 -7.92
CA GLU A 1218 10.66 -51.54 -7.85
C GLU A 1218 11.59 -51.79 -6.66
N GLU A 1219 11.41 -52.91 -5.98
CA GLU A 1219 12.28 -53.33 -4.89
C GLU A 1219 13.45 -54.16 -5.44
N VAL A 1220 14.68 -53.77 -5.10
CA VAL A 1220 15.89 -54.48 -5.51
C VAL A 1220 16.51 -55.19 -4.30
N PRO A 1221 16.67 -56.52 -4.33
CA PRO A 1221 17.26 -57.28 -3.23
C PRO A 1221 18.60 -56.69 -2.77
N GLY A 1222 18.74 -56.39 -1.48
CA GLY A 1222 19.98 -55.88 -0.89
C GLY A 1222 20.18 -54.35 -0.94
N ARG A 1223 19.24 -53.57 -1.50
CA ARG A 1223 19.25 -52.09 -1.42
C ARG A 1223 18.26 -51.56 -0.40
N ARG A 1224 18.71 -50.68 0.51
CA ARG A 1224 17.85 -49.94 1.47
C ARG A 1224 16.90 -48.92 0.80
N ARG A 1225 17.12 -48.55 -0.47
CA ARG A 1225 16.31 -47.58 -1.22
C ARG A 1225 15.74 -48.26 -2.47
N ARG A 1226 14.43 -48.07 -2.69
CA ARG A 1226 13.70 -48.56 -3.87
C ARG A 1226 14.23 -47.90 -5.15
N LEU A 1227 14.15 -48.64 -6.25
CA LEU A 1227 14.53 -48.15 -7.57
C LEU A 1227 13.35 -47.39 -8.19
N SER A 1228 13.57 -46.17 -8.67
CA SER A 1228 12.55 -45.41 -9.40
C SER A 1228 12.74 -45.60 -10.90
N LEU A 1229 11.72 -46.13 -11.55
CA LEU A 1229 11.65 -46.32 -13.00
C LEU A 1229 10.76 -45.25 -13.62
N PHE A 1230 11.14 -44.76 -14.79
CA PHE A 1230 10.37 -43.79 -15.57
C PHE A 1230 9.43 -44.53 -16.51
N HIS A 1231 8.14 -44.22 -16.39
CA HIS A 1231 7.05 -44.72 -17.22
C HIS A 1231 6.58 -43.62 -18.17
N ARG A 1232 6.50 -43.91 -19.46
CA ARG A 1232 6.03 -42.94 -20.46
C ARG A 1232 4.51 -42.81 -20.45
N VAL A 1233 4.04 -41.57 -20.41
CA VAL A 1233 2.62 -41.20 -20.48
C VAL A 1233 2.27 -40.63 -21.86
N HIS A 1234 3.15 -39.80 -22.40
CA HIS A 1234 2.93 -39.11 -23.66
C HIS A 1234 2.83 -40.09 -24.84
N GLY A 1235 1.70 -40.03 -25.57
CA GLY A 1235 1.39 -40.90 -26.69
C GLY A 1235 0.98 -42.32 -26.31
N VAL A 1236 0.71 -42.59 -25.02
CA VAL A 1236 0.32 -43.91 -24.50
C VAL A 1236 -1.13 -43.91 -23.97
N TYR A 1237 -1.55 -42.82 -23.31
CA TYR A 1237 -2.90 -42.67 -22.76
C TYR A 1237 -3.64 -41.55 -23.50
N GLU A 1238 -4.90 -41.80 -23.86
CA GLU A 1238 -5.79 -40.81 -24.46
C GLU A 1238 -6.35 -39.89 -23.36
N HIS A 1239 -6.35 -38.57 -23.58
CA HIS A 1239 -6.81 -37.60 -22.58
C HIS A 1239 -8.32 -37.35 -22.69
N LEU A 1240 -8.96 -36.99 -21.57
CA LEU A 1240 -10.34 -36.48 -21.60
C LEU A 1240 -10.37 -35.04 -22.15
N SER A 1241 -11.55 -34.56 -22.54
CA SER A 1241 -11.76 -33.14 -22.80
C SER A 1241 -11.61 -32.33 -21.51
N PHE A 1242 -11.30 -31.03 -21.62
CA PHE A 1242 -11.15 -30.18 -20.44
C PHE A 1242 -12.45 -30.11 -19.60
N GLU A 1243 -13.60 -30.01 -20.27
CA GLU A 1243 -14.90 -29.94 -19.61
C GLU A 1243 -15.24 -31.25 -18.88
N ASP A 1244 -15.07 -32.40 -19.55
CA ASP A 1244 -15.32 -33.70 -18.93
C ASP A 1244 -14.37 -33.98 -17.75
N ALA A 1245 -13.10 -33.60 -17.90
CA ALA A 1245 -12.11 -33.77 -16.83
C ALA A 1245 -12.39 -32.85 -15.64
N LEU A 1246 -12.84 -31.61 -15.89
CA LEU A 1246 -13.22 -30.65 -14.86
C LEU A 1246 -14.48 -31.11 -14.12
N GLU A 1247 -15.49 -31.58 -14.86
CA GLU A 1247 -16.72 -32.13 -14.29
C GLU A 1247 -16.41 -33.33 -13.39
N GLU A 1248 -15.56 -34.24 -13.86
CA GLU A 1248 -15.15 -35.41 -13.10
C GLU A 1248 -14.42 -35.04 -11.80
N VAL A 1249 -13.57 -34.01 -11.83
CA VAL A 1249 -12.87 -33.50 -10.65
C VAL A 1249 -13.82 -32.82 -9.66
N VAL A 1250 -14.76 -32.01 -10.13
CA VAL A 1250 -15.77 -31.36 -9.28
C VAL A 1250 -16.71 -32.40 -8.66
N ARG A 1251 -17.10 -33.42 -9.43
CA ARG A 1251 -17.93 -34.54 -8.97
C ARG A 1251 -17.28 -35.28 -7.80
N ARG A 1252 -15.99 -35.62 -7.92
CA ARG A 1252 -15.19 -36.31 -6.89
C ARG A 1252 -14.90 -35.45 -5.66
N MET A 1253 -14.61 -34.14 -5.82
CA MET A 1253 -14.25 -33.26 -4.70
C MET A 1253 -15.44 -32.64 -3.94
N GLY A 1254 -16.58 -32.45 -4.61
CA GLY A 1254 -17.70 -31.67 -4.05
C GLY A 1254 -17.58 -30.15 -4.27
N PRO A 1255 -18.46 -29.35 -3.64
CA PRO A 1255 -18.53 -27.90 -3.87
C PRO A 1255 -17.23 -27.23 -3.41
N VAL A 1256 -16.49 -26.67 -4.36
CA VAL A 1256 -15.24 -25.97 -4.10
C VAL A 1256 -15.33 -24.53 -4.58
N LYS A 1257 -14.73 -23.59 -3.84
CA LYS A 1257 -14.63 -22.19 -4.27
C LYS A 1257 -13.92 -22.13 -5.63
N ALA A 1258 -14.34 -21.23 -6.52
CA ALA A 1258 -13.68 -21.04 -7.82
C ALA A 1258 -12.17 -20.77 -7.69
N SER A 1259 -11.77 -20.04 -6.64
CA SER A 1259 -10.36 -19.79 -6.30
C SER A 1259 -9.58 -21.05 -5.90
N THR A 1260 -10.26 -22.13 -5.54
CA THR A 1260 -9.65 -23.42 -5.16
C THR A 1260 -9.48 -24.33 -6.38
N LEU A 1261 -10.33 -24.19 -7.41
CA LEU A 1261 -10.18 -24.90 -8.69
C LEU A 1261 -8.86 -24.57 -9.39
N ARG A 1262 -8.31 -23.37 -9.17
CA ARG A 1262 -6.96 -23.00 -9.62
C ARG A 1262 -5.84 -23.89 -9.07
N PHE A 1263 -6.11 -24.80 -8.13
CA PHE A 1263 -5.13 -25.77 -7.64
C PHE A 1263 -5.27 -27.15 -8.30
N TYR A 1264 -6.32 -27.35 -9.10
CA TYR A 1264 -6.65 -28.61 -9.78
C TYR A 1264 -6.76 -28.47 -11.31
N VAL A 1265 -6.74 -27.24 -11.85
CA VAL A 1265 -6.71 -26.93 -13.29
C VAL A 1265 -5.43 -26.14 -13.59
N SER A 1266 -4.56 -26.66 -14.47
CA SER A 1266 -3.26 -26.03 -14.81
C SER A 1266 -3.32 -25.13 -16.04
#